data_AF-C1F918-F1
#
_entry.id   AF-C1F918-F1
#
_cell.length_a   1.000
_cell.length_b   1.000
_cell.length_c   1.000
_cell.angle_alpha   90.00
_cell.angle_beta   90.00
_cell.angle_gamma   90.00
#
_symmetry.space_group_name_H-M   'P 1'
#
loop_
_entity.id
_entity.type
_entity.pdbx_description
1 polymer ?
#
loop_
_entity_poly.entity_id
_entity_poly.type
_entity_poly.pdbx_seq_one_letter_code
_entity_poly.pdbx_strand_id
1 'polypeptide(L)'
;MALKKSDLERALERDELVPHFQPYFEMKTGRVVGFEALIRWQHPSGELILPDRFIPLAERSGLITPLTRNLLRHVMAAAVELPDHLHFSVNVSPLQLRDDTLPQMFEAAASAAQYPLQRMTVEITESALIDNLDRAASIAADLKSLGLLLAVDDFGTGYSSLKHLQALPFDVIKVDQSFVRCMVERRESRKIVSAVLGLGQTLGLRTVAEGVETPDQERMLQWLGCDVGQGWLFGRPMPAAHLGVFLERMELTPPVMSGSGALSTDEEFRLDNSASRRLAHLQALYDAAPVGLCFLDREMRFTSVNKRLAQMMGTSAISFVGRNIDEAMPRIAAEMKPSIQRALDGECISDLEVPLSRVCTPEEAGTALVSFQPARDEANEVVGVSLSFIDITERRLAQNALRESEDHYRHTVELNPQVNWTCDAAGNLMTANHRWQELTGLTPEQSMGHGWLTAVHPEDLPRIQPLWLHSVATGAPVDIQYRQYRIRTPHGKFKWVRGRGAPRRDEQGRIIRWYGVVEDIDDLKRAEELLQQSQASLLAVFHAVPVGIVTATAPEGRVLLANARAELLLGHPILHPDEPAAGACWHALSEEGQPLDWGTLPLMRAMREARMVRFEKLDYRQADGTRVSLCLTAAPIFSRHSDVLGSVMTIMEAGPICCVDSPPPAAFSTLKTPAGGSTSAARRAMAPRTPRIS
;
A
#
# COMPACT_ATOMS: atom_id res chain seq x y z
N MET A 1 -1.77 -77.80 -19.91
CA MET A 1 -2.17 -79.06 -19.25
C MET A 1 -3.03 -78.70 -18.05
N ALA A 2 -4.21 -79.30 -17.89
CA ALA A 2 -5.08 -79.02 -16.73
C ALA A 2 -4.49 -79.67 -15.47
N LEU A 3 -4.22 -78.86 -14.45
CA LEU A 3 -3.67 -79.32 -13.17
C LEU A 3 -4.74 -80.13 -12.42
N LYS A 4 -4.36 -81.27 -11.86
CA LYS A 4 -5.25 -82.12 -11.05
C LYS A 4 -4.88 -82.04 -9.57
N LYS A 5 -5.82 -82.40 -8.70
CA LYS A 5 -5.60 -82.48 -7.24
C LYS A 5 -4.35 -83.31 -6.88
N SER A 6 -4.19 -84.47 -7.51
CA SER A 6 -3.05 -85.37 -7.31
C SER A 6 -1.70 -84.73 -7.65
N ASP A 7 -1.68 -83.81 -8.62
CA ASP A 7 -0.44 -83.10 -8.98
C ASP A 7 -0.05 -82.11 -7.88
N LEU A 8 -1.03 -81.43 -7.28
CA LEU A 8 -0.82 -80.47 -6.19
C LEU A 8 -0.46 -81.17 -4.86
N GLU A 9 -1.08 -82.31 -4.56
CA GLU A 9 -0.71 -83.14 -3.39
C GLU A 9 0.75 -83.59 -3.49
N ARG A 10 1.15 -84.10 -4.67
CA ARG A 10 2.54 -84.49 -4.93
C ARG A 10 3.50 -83.30 -4.84
N ALA A 11 3.10 -82.12 -5.29
CA ALA A 11 3.91 -80.91 -5.21
C ALA A 11 4.14 -80.47 -3.75
N LEU A 12 3.13 -80.62 -2.88
CA LEU A 12 3.24 -80.38 -1.43
C LEU A 12 4.18 -81.39 -0.76
N GLU A 13 4.12 -82.67 -1.13
CA GLU A 13 5.00 -83.71 -0.59
C GLU A 13 6.46 -83.55 -1.01
N ARG A 14 6.70 -82.95 -2.17
CA ARG A 14 8.03 -82.78 -2.78
C ARG A 14 8.65 -81.41 -2.57
N ASP A 15 8.01 -80.53 -1.79
CA ASP A 15 8.43 -79.14 -1.58
C ASP A 15 8.65 -78.37 -2.90
N GLU A 16 7.81 -78.64 -3.92
CA GLU A 16 7.82 -77.94 -5.21
C GLU A 16 7.11 -76.58 -5.14
N LEU A 17 6.40 -76.31 -4.04
CA LEU A 17 5.70 -75.06 -3.75
C LEU A 17 6.58 -74.17 -2.88
N VAL A 18 7.13 -73.11 -3.47
CA VAL A 18 8.14 -72.25 -2.84
C VAL A 18 7.71 -70.79 -2.82
N PRO A 19 8.05 -70.02 -1.78
CA PRO A 19 7.80 -68.59 -1.76
C PRO A 19 8.80 -67.84 -2.66
N HIS A 20 8.26 -66.91 -3.44
CA HIS A 20 9.02 -65.78 -3.98
C HIS A 20 8.66 -64.53 -3.17
N PHE A 21 9.63 -63.67 -2.93
CA PHE A 21 9.51 -62.49 -2.10
C PHE A 21 9.57 -61.24 -2.98
N GLN A 22 8.54 -60.41 -2.91
CA GLN A 22 8.51 -59.13 -3.62
C GLN A 22 8.73 -57.99 -2.62
N PRO A 23 9.67 -57.05 -2.86
CA PRO A 23 10.02 -56.05 -1.87
C PRO A 23 8.98 -54.92 -1.77
N TYR A 24 8.78 -54.45 -0.55
CA TYR A 24 8.10 -53.19 -0.22
C TYR A 24 9.12 -52.07 -0.04
N PHE A 25 8.85 -50.93 -0.67
CA PHE A 25 9.69 -49.74 -0.56
C PHE A 25 8.95 -48.61 0.13
N GLU A 26 9.57 -47.99 1.14
CA GLU A 26 9.04 -46.78 1.74
C GLU A 26 9.21 -45.59 0.79
N MET A 27 8.11 -44.97 0.39
CA MET A 27 8.08 -43.94 -0.65
C MET A 27 8.92 -42.70 -0.29
N LYS A 28 9.06 -42.39 1.00
CA LYS A 28 9.79 -41.20 1.48
C LYS A 28 11.29 -41.38 1.51
N THR A 29 11.76 -42.56 1.91
CA THR A 29 13.20 -42.82 2.14
C THR A 29 13.82 -43.67 1.05
N GLY A 30 13.00 -44.32 0.22
CA GLY A 30 13.45 -45.26 -0.80
C GLY A 30 14.06 -46.55 -0.22
N ARG A 31 13.82 -46.85 1.06
CA ARG A 31 14.35 -48.04 1.73
C ARG A 31 13.40 -49.22 1.63
N VAL A 32 13.96 -50.42 1.60
CA VAL A 32 13.20 -51.66 1.73
C VAL A 32 12.66 -51.77 3.15
N VAL A 33 11.35 -51.99 3.31
CA VAL A 33 10.69 -52.12 4.62
C VAL A 33 10.13 -53.51 4.87
N GLY A 34 10.11 -54.37 3.86
CA GLY A 34 9.61 -55.74 4.00
C GLY A 34 9.42 -56.42 2.65
N PHE A 35 8.79 -57.58 2.69
CA PHE A 35 8.50 -58.38 1.51
C PHE A 35 7.11 -59.02 1.56
N GLU A 36 6.46 -59.11 0.43
CA GLU A 36 5.30 -59.98 0.24
C GLU A 36 5.77 -61.38 -0.18
N ALA A 37 5.33 -62.41 0.55
CA ALA A 37 5.60 -63.79 0.24
C ALA A 37 4.52 -64.36 -0.71
N LEU A 38 4.90 -64.48 -1.96
CA LEU A 38 4.09 -64.92 -3.07
C LEU A 38 4.41 -66.37 -3.42
N ILE A 39 3.48 -67.28 -3.20
CA ILE A 39 3.69 -68.69 -3.50
C ILE A 39 3.87 -68.92 -5.01
N ARG A 40 4.78 -69.80 -5.39
CA ARG A 40 5.01 -70.25 -6.77
C ARG A 40 5.18 -71.75 -6.80
N TRP A 41 4.72 -72.39 -7.87
CA TRP A 41 4.95 -73.82 -8.07
C TRP A 41 6.08 -74.02 -9.08
N GLN A 42 7.23 -74.47 -8.57
CA GLN A 42 8.38 -74.85 -9.36
C GLN A 42 8.18 -76.27 -9.91
N HIS A 43 7.56 -76.38 -11.09
CA HIS A 43 7.26 -77.68 -11.67
C HIS A 43 8.56 -78.39 -12.11
N PRO A 44 8.70 -79.73 -11.97
CA PRO A 44 9.90 -80.47 -12.35
C PRO A 44 10.31 -80.35 -13.83
N SER A 45 9.39 -79.93 -14.70
CA SER A 45 9.68 -79.62 -16.11
C SER A 45 10.45 -78.31 -16.31
N GLY A 46 10.69 -77.54 -15.24
CA GLY A 46 11.30 -76.21 -15.29
C GLY A 46 10.30 -75.06 -15.49
N GLU A 47 9.00 -75.34 -15.64
CA GLU A 47 7.95 -74.31 -15.74
C GLU A 47 7.62 -73.75 -14.35
N LEU A 48 7.67 -72.42 -14.20
CA LEU A 48 7.18 -71.73 -13.01
C LEU A 48 5.67 -71.44 -13.17
N ILE A 49 4.84 -72.13 -12.39
CA ILE A 49 3.39 -71.97 -12.45
C ILE A 49 2.96 -70.93 -11.41
N LEU A 50 2.19 -69.93 -11.86
CA LEU A 50 1.67 -68.83 -11.04
C LEU A 50 0.41 -69.22 -10.24
N PRO A 51 0.16 -68.56 -9.08
CA PRO A 51 -0.98 -68.81 -8.19
C PRO A 51 -2.34 -68.93 -8.88
N ASP A 52 -2.65 -68.05 -9.83
CA ASP A 52 -3.94 -67.99 -10.52
C ASP A 52 -4.35 -69.32 -11.16
N ARG A 53 -3.37 -70.17 -11.51
CA ARG A 53 -3.60 -71.48 -12.12
C ARG A 53 -3.90 -72.59 -11.11
N PHE A 54 -3.43 -72.49 -9.86
CA PHE A 54 -3.53 -73.57 -8.87
C PHE A 54 -4.21 -73.22 -7.55
N ILE A 55 -4.27 -71.94 -7.13
CA ILE A 55 -5.00 -71.53 -5.93
C ILE A 55 -6.50 -71.86 -6.01
N PRO A 56 -7.22 -71.58 -7.12
CA PRO A 56 -8.63 -71.98 -7.25
C PRO A 56 -8.83 -73.50 -7.16
N LEU A 57 -7.83 -74.29 -7.59
CA LEU A 57 -7.85 -75.74 -7.44
C LEU A 57 -7.61 -76.16 -5.98
N ALA A 58 -6.66 -75.50 -5.28
CA ALA A 58 -6.36 -75.74 -3.88
C ALA A 58 -7.58 -75.46 -2.98
N GLU A 59 -8.29 -74.36 -3.24
CA GLU A 59 -9.52 -73.97 -2.55
C GLU A 59 -10.63 -75.02 -2.71
N ARG A 60 -10.96 -75.41 -3.95
CA ARG A 60 -12.01 -76.41 -4.23
C ARG A 60 -11.65 -77.82 -3.72
N SER A 61 -10.36 -78.10 -3.54
CA SER A 61 -9.87 -79.42 -3.12
C SER A 61 -9.56 -79.51 -1.62
N GLY A 62 -9.75 -78.42 -0.86
CA GLY A 62 -9.43 -78.35 0.57
C GLY A 62 -7.92 -78.38 0.90
N LEU A 63 -7.06 -78.13 -0.08
CA LEU A 63 -5.60 -78.16 0.07
C LEU A 63 -4.99 -76.80 0.41
N ILE A 64 -5.81 -75.75 0.52
CA ILE A 64 -5.36 -74.39 0.81
C ILE A 64 -4.70 -74.28 2.19
N THR A 65 -5.27 -74.90 3.23
CA THR A 65 -4.74 -74.89 4.60
C THR A 65 -3.36 -75.60 4.70
N PRO A 66 -3.17 -76.82 4.16
CA PRO A 66 -1.84 -77.43 4.05
C PRO A 66 -0.82 -76.59 3.27
N LEU A 67 -1.26 -75.92 2.21
CA LEU A 67 -0.43 -75.07 1.37
C LEU A 67 0.03 -73.81 2.12
N THR A 68 -0.86 -73.12 2.83
CA THR A 68 -0.49 -71.98 3.69
C THR A 68 0.46 -72.42 4.80
N ARG A 69 0.26 -73.60 5.39
CA ARG A 69 1.20 -74.15 6.39
C ARG A 69 2.60 -74.37 5.80
N ASN A 70 2.68 -74.94 4.60
CA ASN A 70 3.95 -75.13 3.90
C ASN A 70 4.62 -73.77 3.57
N LEU A 71 3.83 -72.79 3.10
CA LEU A 71 4.28 -71.43 2.83
C LEU A 71 4.86 -70.77 4.08
N LEU A 72 4.13 -70.79 5.21
CA LEU A 72 4.58 -70.21 6.47
C LEU A 72 5.90 -70.82 6.93
N ARG A 73 6.05 -72.15 6.83
CA ARG A 73 7.32 -72.81 7.18
C ARG A 73 8.49 -72.27 6.35
N HIS A 74 8.31 -72.10 5.03
CA HIS A 74 9.36 -71.56 4.17
C HIS A 74 9.63 -70.07 4.41
N VAL A 75 8.60 -69.27 4.66
CA VAL A 75 8.74 -67.84 5.00
C VAL A 75 9.50 -67.68 6.32
N MET A 76 9.14 -68.46 7.35
CA MET A 76 9.82 -68.43 8.64
C MET A 76 11.29 -68.87 8.52
N ALA A 77 11.60 -69.86 7.67
CA ALA A 77 12.98 -70.25 7.40
C ALA A 77 13.78 -69.13 6.72
N ALA A 78 13.17 -68.41 5.77
CA ALA A 78 13.81 -67.26 5.12
C ALA A 78 13.95 -66.04 6.06
N ALA A 79 13.06 -65.90 7.05
CA ALA A 79 13.05 -64.79 7.99
C ALA A 79 14.25 -64.78 8.95
N VAL A 80 14.83 -65.95 9.26
CA VAL A 80 15.97 -66.08 10.20
C VAL A 80 17.20 -65.30 9.73
N GLU A 81 17.41 -65.19 8.42
CA GLU A 81 18.60 -64.55 7.84
C GLU A 81 18.41 -63.04 7.61
N LEU A 82 17.26 -62.46 7.97
CA LEU A 82 16.91 -61.09 7.62
C LEU A 82 16.97 -60.10 8.79
N PRO A 83 17.32 -58.83 8.53
CA PRO A 83 17.34 -57.77 9.54
C PRO A 83 16.02 -57.57 10.28
N ASP A 84 16.12 -57.14 11.55
CA ASP A 84 14.97 -57.04 12.46
C ASP A 84 13.91 -55.99 12.13
N HIS A 85 14.24 -55.05 11.24
CA HIS A 85 13.33 -53.99 10.83
C HIS A 85 12.45 -54.38 9.61
N LEU A 86 12.68 -55.54 9.01
CA LEU A 86 11.93 -55.99 7.84
C LEU A 86 10.71 -56.80 8.24
N HIS A 87 9.61 -56.56 7.52
CA HIS A 87 8.33 -57.21 7.73
C HIS A 87 7.99 -58.20 6.59
N PHE A 88 7.10 -59.15 6.86
CA PHE A 88 6.57 -60.06 5.84
C PHE A 88 5.06 -59.97 5.71
N SER A 89 4.58 -59.97 4.48
CA SER A 89 3.16 -60.13 4.17
C SER A 89 2.89 -61.53 3.62
N VAL A 90 1.76 -62.13 4.01
CA VAL A 90 1.26 -63.39 3.43
C VAL A 90 -0.22 -63.28 3.08
N ASN A 91 -0.59 -63.80 1.91
CA ASN A 91 -1.98 -63.85 1.48
C ASN A 91 -2.74 -65.01 2.14
N VAL A 92 -3.95 -64.72 2.59
CA VAL A 92 -4.88 -65.73 3.14
C VAL A 92 -6.15 -65.78 2.30
N SER A 93 -6.57 -66.99 1.95
CA SER A 93 -7.80 -67.21 1.18
C SER A 93 -9.05 -66.87 2.01
N PRO A 94 -10.12 -66.34 1.39
CA PRO A 94 -11.41 -66.15 2.03
C PRO A 94 -11.96 -67.38 2.77
N LEU A 95 -11.66 -68.59 2.28
CA LEU A 95 -12.12 -69.84 2.89
C LEU A 95 -11.45 -70.11 4.24
N GLN A 96 -10.22 -69.63 4.43
CA GLN A 96 -9.44 -69.83 5.65
C GLN A 96 -9.87 -68.88 6.77
N LEU A 97 -10.50 -67.75 6.44
CA LEU A 97 -11.17 -66.86 7.40
C LEU A 97 -12.49 -67.44 7.96
N ARG A 98 -12.75 -68.73 7.69
CA ARG A 98 -13.82 -69.53 8.31
C ARG A 98 -13.27 -70.64 9.19
N ASP A 99 -11.95 -70.79 9.25
CA ASP A 99 -11.25 -71.84 9.98
C ASP A 99 -10.68 -71.26 11.29
N ASP A 100 -11.30 -71.62 12.41
CA ASP A 100 -10.90 -71.18 13.76
C ASP A 100 -9.50 -71.67 14.15
N THR A 101 -8.89 -72.57 13.36
CA THR A 101 -7.52 -73.06 13.58
C THR A 101 -6.43 -72.19 12.92
N LEU A 102 -6.83 -71.17 12.15
CA LEU A 102 -5.91 -70.30 11.43
C LEU A 102 -4.95 -69.55 12.37
N PRO A 103 -5.39 -68.89 13.47
CA PRO A 103 -4.48 -68.18 14.36
C PRO A 103 -3.42 -69.10 14.99
N GLN A 104 -3.79 -70.30 15.40
CA GLN A 104 -2.86 -71.28 15.99
C GLN A 104 -1.83 -71.77 14.96
N MET A 105 -2.17 -71.77 13.66
CA MET A 105 -1.21 -72.08 12.60
C MET A 105 -0.09 -71.04 12.53
N PHE A 106 -0.43 -69.75 12.59
CA PHE A 106 0.55 -68.67 12.61
C PHE A 106 1.39 -68.71 13.88
N GLU A 107 0.77 -68.90 15.04
CA GLU A 107 1.45 -69.02 16.33
C GLU A 107 2.46 -70.18 16.35
N ALA A 108 2.06 -71.36 15.86
CA ALA A 108 2.92 -72.53 15.81
C ALA A 108 4.11 -72.33 14.86
N ALA A 109 3.88 -71.73 13.68
CA ALA A 109 4.94 -71.45 12.70
C ALA A 109 5.94 -70.42 13.25
N ALA A 110 5.45 -69.34 13.85
CA ALA A 110 6.30 -68.30 14.43
C ALA A 110 7.08 -68.79 15.65
N SER A 111 6.46 -69.58 16.53
CA SER A 111 7.12 -70.15 17.71
C SER A 111 8.27 -71.09 17.34
N ALA A 112 8.10 -71.90 16.28
CA ALA A 112 9.13 -72.80 15.79
C ALA A 112 10.39 -72.07 15.27
N ALA A 113 10.23 -70.86 14.74
CA ALA A 113 11.31 -70.04 14.19
C ALA A 113 11.71 -68.85 15.08
N GLN A 114 11.12 -68.71 16.27
CA GLN A 114 11.29 -67.55 17.16
C GLN A 114 11.03 -66.19 16.48
N TYR A 115 10.08 -66.16 15.53
CA TYR A 115 9.77 -64.96 14.77
C TYR A 115 8.73 -64.08 15.49
N PRO A 116 8.97 -62.77 15.70
CA PRO A 116 7.97 -61.87 16.29
C PRO A 116 6.78 -61.65 15.35
N LEU A 117 5.59 -62.11 15.73
CA LEU A 117 4.37 -62.00 14.91
C LEU A 117 3.98 -60.54 14.59
N GLN A 118 4.44 -59.56 15.37
CA GLN A 118 4.25 -58.12 15.10
C GLN A 118 4.94 -57.66 13.80
N ARG A 119 5.86 -58.46 13.28
CA ARG A 119 6.54 -58.22 12.01
C ARG A 119 5.89 -58.95 10.84
N MET A 120 4.71 -59.54 11.03
CA MET A 120 3.98 -60.23 9.97
C MET A 120 2.61 -59.61 9.73
N THR A 121 2.29 -59.43 8.46
CA THR A 121 1.03 -58.91 7.96
C THR A 121 0.28 -60.02 7.26
N VAL A 122 -1.01 -60.18 7.58
CA VAL A 122 -1.92 -61.07 6.89
C VAL A 122 -2.75 -60.25 5.91
N GLU A 123 -2.68 -60.62 4.65
CA GLU A 123 -3.38 -59.94 3.57
C GLU A 123 -4.68 -60.68 3.24
N ILE A 124 -5.77 -59.92 3.25
CA ILE A 124 -7.13 -60.40 3.07
C ILE A 124 -7.73 -59.66 1.88
N THR A 125 -8.16 -60.40 0.87
CA THR A 125 -8.81 -59.79 -0.29
C THR A 125 -10.13 -59.11 0.10
N GLU A 126 -10.46 -58.00 -0.57
CA GLU A 126 -11.69 -57.24 -0.34
C GLU A 126 -12.96 -58.14 -0.39
N SER A 127 -12.99 -59.10 -1.32
CA SER A 127 -14.12 -60.03 -1.50
C SER A 127 -14.33 -60.97 -0.31
N ALA A 128 -13.27 -61.29 0.45
CA ALA A 128 -13.35 -62.17 1.61
C ALA A 128 -14.28 -61.63 2.71
N LEU A 129 -14.47 -60.31 2.74
CA LEU A 129 -15.22 -59.61 3.77
C LEU A 129 -16.74 -59.65 3.57
N ILE A 130 -17.21 -60.07 2.40
CA ILE A 130 -18.62 -60.00 1.99
C ILE A 130 -19.41 -61.22 2.48
N ASP A 131 -18.78 -62.39 2.55
CA ASP A 131 -19.50 -63.65 2.74
C ASP A 131 -19.94 -63.93 4.19
N ASN A 132 -19.14 -63.58 5.21
CA ASN A 132 -19.44 -63.81 6.63
C ASN A 132 -18.62 -62.89 7.57
N LEU A 133 -19.07 -61.65 7.71
CA LEU A 133 -18.35 -60.59 8.43
C LEU A 133 -18.12 -60.91 9.92
N ASP A 134 -19.10 -61.50 10.62
CA ASP A 134 -18.99 -61.74 12.07
C ASP A 134 -17.89 -62.77 12.40
N ARG A 135 -17.80 -63.85 11.62
CA ARG A 135 -16.72 -64.83 11.80
C ARG A 135 -15.37 -64.30 11.36
N ALA A 136 -15.31 -63.62 10.21
CA ALA A 136 -14.09 -62.98 9.75
C ALA A 136 -13.56 -61.97 10.79
N ALA A 137 -14.46 -61.22 11.45
CA ALA A 137 -14.12 -60.30 12.53
C ALA A 137 -13.58 -61.01 13.76
N SER A 138 -14.16 -62.15 14.16
CA SER A 138 -13.63 -62.95 15.27
C SER A 138 -12.21 -63.45 14.97
N ILE A 139 -11.99 -64.07 13.81
CA ILE A 139 -10.67 -64.59 13.43
C ILE A 139 -9.67 -63.46 13.25
N ALA A 140 -10.07 -62.33 12.65
CA ALA A 140 -9.23 -61.13 12.56
C ALA A 140 -8.82 -60.62 13.94
N ALA A 141 -9.75 -60.56 14.91
CA ALA A 141 -9.45 -60.17 16.29
C ALA A 141 -8.48 -61.15 16.97
N ASP A 142 -8.64 -62.46 16.74
CA ASP A 142 -7.73 -63.47 17.26
C ASP A 142 -6.33 -63.32 16.66
N LEU A 143 -6.21 -63.11 15.35
CA LEU A 143 -4.93 -62.80 14.68
C LEU A 143 -4.29 -61.53 15.25
N LYS A 144 -5.07 -60.46 15.48
CA LYS A 144 -4.59 -59.24 16.14
C LYS A 144 -4.11 -59.49 17.56
N SER A 145 -4.77 -60.36 18.31
CA SER A 145 -4.39 -60.68 19.69
C SER A 145 -3.01 -61.36 19.79
N LEU A 146 -2.62 -62.10 18.73
CA LEU A 146 -1.28 -62.67 18.58
C LEU A 146 -0.23 -61.63 18.16
N GLY A 147 -0.67 -60.42 17.81
CA GLY A 147 0.18 -59.30 17.40
C GLY A 147 0.34 -59.16 15.88
N LEU A 148 -0.32 -59.97 15.06
CA LEU A 148 -0.27 -59.83 13.60
C LEU A 148 -0.85 -58.49 13.13
N LEU A 149 -0.34 -57.98 12.03
CA LEU A 149 -0.94 -56.87 11.30
C LEU A 149 -1.92 -57.42 10.25
N LEU A 150 -2.96 -56.65 9.93
CA LEU A 150 -3.94 -57.02 8.91
C LEU A 150 -3.93 -56.00 7.76
N ALA A 151 -3.86 -56.50 6.54
CA ALA A 151 -4.00 -55.71 5.33
C ALA A 151 -5.27 -56.08 4.56
N VAL A 152 -5.96 -55.08 4.04
CA VAL A 152 -6.96 -55.30 2.99
C VAL A 152 -6.29 -55.18 1.63
N ASP A 153 -6.47 -56.22 0.82
CA ASP A 153 -5.90 -56.36 -0.52
C ASP A 153 -6.93 -56.16 -1.63
N ASP A 154 -6.47 -55.84 -2.84
CA ASP A 154 -7.29 -55.54 -4.03
C ASP A 154 -8.34 -54.42 -3.83
N PHE A 155 -8.10 -53.47 -2.93
CA PHE A 155 -9.11 -52.49 -2.52
C PHE A 155 -9.49 -51.55 -3.68
N GLY A 156 -10.80 -51.48 -3.95
CA GLY A 156 -11.39 -50.66 -5.01
C GLY A 156 -11.78 -51.45 -6.25
N THR A 157 -11.46 -52.75 -6.32
CA THR A 157 -11.91 -53.64 -7.40
C THR A 157 -13.28 -54.28 -7.11
N GLY A 158 -13.68 -54.30 -5.82
CA GLY A 158 -14.95 -54.84 -5.35
C GLY A 158 -16.01 -53.78 -5.01
N TYR A 159 -17.11 -54.24 -4.41
CA TYR A 159 -18.24 -53.43 -3.93
C TYR A 159 -18.26 -53.27 -2.40
N SER A 160 -17.12 -53.39 -1.70
CA SER A 160 -17.13 -53.30 -0.24
C SER A 160 -17.59 -51.92 0.23
N SER A 161 -18.57 -51.96 1.12
CA SER A 161 -18.99 -50.77 1.85
C SER A 161 -17.89 -50.35 2.83
N LEU A 162 -17.67 -49.04 3.00
CA LEU A 162 -16.80 -48.49 4.06
C LEU A 162 -17.06 -49.11 5.45
N LYS A 163 -18.28 -49.61 5.67
CA LYS A 163 -18.69 -50.33 6.88
C LYS A 163 -17.82 -51.55 7.16
N HIS A 164 -17.36 -52.29 6.15
CA HIS A 164 -16.51 -53.48 6.35
C HIS A 164 -15.09 -53.09 6.77
N LEU A 165 -14.55 -52.02 6.20
CA LEU A 165 -13.25 -51.49 6.59
C LEU A 165 -13.27 -50.95 8.02
N GLN A 166 -14.39 -50.37 8.46
CA GLN A 166 -14.57 -49.94 9.86
C GLN A 166 -14.83 -51.10 10.83
N ALA A 167 -15.41 -52.20 10.36
CA ALA A 167 -15.79 -53.33 11.21
C ALA A 167 -14.58 -54.21 11.59
N LEU A 168 -13.50 -54.15 10.82
CA LEU A 168 -12.32 -54.98 11.00
C LEU A 168 -11.10 -54.13 11.39
N PRO A 169 -10.23 -54.64 12.28
CA PRO A 169 -9.07 -53.91 12.78
C PRO A 169 -7.90 -53.96 11.79
N PHE A 170 -8.11 -53.46 10.57
CA PHE A 170 -7.05 -53.34 9.58
C PHE A 170 -5.98 -52.34 10.02
N ASP A 171 -4.73 -52.58 9.63
CA ASP A 171 -3.59 -51.70 9.82
C ASP A 171 -3.08 -51.14 8.49
N VAL A 172 -3.33 -51.86 7.39
CA VAL A 172 -2.82 -51.57 6.05
C VAL A 172 -3.95 -51.60 5.03
N ILE A 173 -3.92 -50.66 4.09
CA ILE A 173 -4.79 -50.64 2.90
C ILE A 173 -3.93 -50.66 1.64
N LYS A 174 -4.17 -51.65 0.77
CA LYS A 174 -3.44 -51.82 -0.48
C LYS A 174 -4.29 -51.35 -1.66
N VAL A 175 -3.75 -50.43 -2.47
CA VAL A 175 -4.37 -49.94 -3.70
C VAL A 175 -4.01 -50.90 -4.83
N ASP A 176 -5.02 -51.45 -5.48
CA ASP A 176 -4.85 -52.43 -6.56
C ASP A 176 -4.03 -51.89 -7.75
N GLN A 177 -3.22 -52.77 -8.31
CA GLN A 177 -2.33 -52.49 -9.44
C GLN A 177 -3.06 -51.98 -10.70
N SER A 178 -4.33 -52.36 -10.92
CA SER A 178 -5.05 -51.94 -12.12
C SER A 178 -5.31 -50.43 -12.14
N PHE A 179 -5.51 -49.83 -10.97
CA PHE A 179 -5.65 -48.38 -10.83
C PHE A 179 -4.31 -47.67 -10.94
N VAL A 180 -3.27 -48.19 -10.28
CA VAL A 180 -1.92 -47.61 -10.29
C VAL A 180 -1.32 -47.60 -11.70
N ARG A 181 -1.50 -48.68 -12.48
CA ARG A 181 -0.99 -48.75 -13.86
C ARG A 181 -1.52 -47.63 -14.75
N CYS A 182 -2.79 -47.26 -14.59
CA CYS A 182 -3.45 -46.29 -15.47
C CYS A 182 -3.57 -44.87 -14.88
N MET A 183 -3.20 -44.62 -13.61
CA MET A 183 -3.46 -43.32 -12.95
C MET A 183 -2.76 -42.12 -13.59
N VAL A 184 -1.62 -42.33 -14.27
CA VAL A 184 -0.91 -41.25 -14.97
C VAL A 184 -1.70 -40.80 -16.21
N GLU A 185 -2.36 -41.72 -16.91
CA GLU A 185 -3.06 -41.45 -18.17
C GLU A 185 -4.57 -41.19 -17.97
N ARG A 186 -5.19 -41.83 -16.97
CA ARG A 186 -6.64 -41.81 -16.74
C ARG A 186 -6.98 -41.09 -15.45
N ARG A 187 -7.78 -40.02 -15.59
CA ARG A 187 -8.23 -39.19 -14.47
C ARG A 187 -9.08 -39.97 -13.47
N GLU A 188 -9.92 -40.89 -13.94
CA GLU A 188 -10.80 -41.72 -13.09
C GLU A 188 -9.97 -42.62 -12.17
N SER A 189 -8.98 -43.33 -12.73
CA SER A 189 -8.06 -44.17 -11.97
C SER A 189 -7.31 -43.35 -10.92
N ARG A 190 -6.83 -42.15 -11.27
CA ARG A 190 -6.14 -41.26 -10.32
C ARG A 190 -7.03 -40.82 -9.17
N LYS A 191 -8.29 -40.47 -9.44
CA LYS A 191 -9.26 -40.12 -8.40
C LYS A 191 -9.53 -41.28 -7.45
N ILE A 192 -9.60 -42.50 -7.97
CA ILE A 192 -9.75 -43.71 -7.13
C ILE A 192 -8.52 -43.89 -6.24
N VAL A 193 -7.31 -43.83 -6.81
CA VAL A 193 -6.06 -43.92 -6.03
C VAL A 193 -6.02 -42.84 -4.94
N SER A 194 -6.26 -41.57 -5.28
CA SER A 194 -6.29 -40.45 -4.34
C SER A 194 -7.33 -40.66 -3.22
N ALA A 195 -8.52 -41.15 -3.56
CA ALA A 195 -9.57 -41.44 -2.58
C ALA A 195 -9.18 -42.57 -1.62
N VAL A 196 -8.59 -43.66 -2.12
CA VAL A 196 -8.15 -44.79 -1.28
C VAL A 196 -7.00 -44.38 -0.36
N LEU A 197 -6.02 -43.63 -0.87
CA LEU A 197 -4.92 -43.11 -0.07
C LEU A 197 -5.41 -42.13 1.01
N GLY A 198 -6.29 -41.19 0.65
CA GLY A 198 -6.90 -40.25 1.59
C GLY A 198 -7.75 -40.95 2.67
N LEU A 199 -8.44 -42.03 2.31
CA LEU A 199 -9.18 -42.88 3.25
C LEU A 199 -8.23 -43.55 4.24
N GLY A 200 -7.15 -44.16 3.77
CA GLY A 200 -6.12 -44.76 4.62
C GLY A 200 -5.56 -43.76 5.62
N GLN A 201 -5.15 -42.58 5.14
CA GLN A 201 -4.65 -41.50 5.99
C GLN A 201 -5.67 -41.02 7.04
N THR A 202 -6.96 -40.94 6.67
CA THR A 202 -8.03 -40.50 7.58
C THR A 202 -8.33 -41.52 8.67
N LEU A 203 -8.23 -42.81 8.34
CA LEU A 203 -8.46 -43.91 9.28
C LEU A 203 -7.19 -44.31 10.07
N GLY A 204 -6.05 -43.66 9.80
CA GLY A 204 -4.77 -44.00 10.42
C GLY A 204 -4.16 -45.31 9.92
N LEU A 205 -4.58 -45.80 8.74
CA LEU A 205 -4.07 -47.00 8.09
C LEU A 205 -2.83 -46.67 7.26
N ARG A 206 -1.85 -47.56 7.26
CA ARG A 206 -0.69 -47.46 6.37
C ARG A 206 -1.13 -47.76 4.94
N THR A 207 -0.71 -46.93 4.00
CA THR A 207 -1.09 -47.06 2.59
C THR A 207 -0.01 -47.75 1.75
N VAL A 208 -0.41 -48.75 0.97
CA VAL A 208 0.47 -49.48 0.04
C VAL A 208 -0.09 -49.34 -1.37
N ALA A 209 0.73 -49.01 -2.36
CA ALA A 209 0.34 -48.97 -3.77
C ALA A 209 1.04 -50.08 -4.55
N GLU A 210 0.25 -50.93 -5.21
CA GLU A 210 0.77 -52.05 -5.98
C GLU A 210 0.96 -51.75 -7.46
N GLY A 211 1.77 -52.54 -8.15
CA GLY A 211 1.95 -52.44 -9.60
C GLY A 211 2.71 -51.18 -10.06
N VAL A 212 3.58 -50.63 -9.21
CA VAL A 212 4.44 -49.50 -9.59
C VAL A 212 5.55 -49.97 -10.55
N GLU A 213 5.47 -49.53 -11.79
CA GLU A 213 6.35 -49.96 -12.89
C GLU A 213 7.15 -48.80 -13.49
N THR A 214 6.70 -47.55 -13.34
CA THR A 214 7.37 -46.37 -13.91
C THR A 214 7.70 -45.29 -12.87
N PRO A 215 8.77 -44.49 -13.08
CA PRO A 215 9.10 -43.38 -12.19
C PRO A 215 8.00 -42.31 -12.07
N ASP A 216 7.19 -42.14 -13.12
CA ASP A 216 6.09 -41.17 -13.09
C ASP A 216 4.95 -41.63 -12.17
N GLN A 217 4.70 -42.95 -12.09
CA GLN A 217 3.78 -43.53 -11.12
C GLN A 217 4.29 -43.34 -9.69
N GLU A 218 5.58 -43.60 -9.45
CA GLU A 218 6.22 -43.38 -8.13
C GLU A 218 6.08 -41.92 -7.67
N ARG A 219 6.47 -40.95 -8.52
CA ARG A 219 6.37 -39.51 -8.19
C ARG A 219 4.94 -39.09 -7.86
N MET A 220 3.98 -39.57 -8.63
CA MET A 220 2.56 -39.27 -8.40
C MET A 220 2.08 -39.85 -7.07
N LEU A 221 2.46 -41.07 -6.72
CA LEU A 221 2.12 -41.70 -5.44
C LEU A 221 2.80 -41.01 -4.25
N GLN A 222 4.05 -40.59 -4.39
CA GLN A 222 4.75 -39.77 -3.39
C GLN A 222 4.02 -38.45 -3.15
N TRP A 223 3.60 -37.78 -4.23
CA TRP A 223 2.87 -36.51 -4.16
C TRP A 223 1.50 -36.69 -3.48
N LEU A 224 0.80 -37.78 -3.77
CA LEU A 224 -0.45 -38.18 -3.13
C LEU A 224 -0.31 -38.61 -1.67
N GLY A 225 0.92 -38.76 -1.17
CA GLY A 225 1.19 -39.14 0.22
C GLY A 225 1.02 -40.63 0.50
N CYS A 226 1.28 -41.50 -0.49
CA CYS A 226 1.39 -42.94 -0.27
C CYS A 226 2.60 -43.28 0.61
N ASP A 227 2.45 -44.22 1.54
CA ASP A 227 3.52 -44.60 2.47
C ASP A 227 4.49 -45.61 1.86
N VAL A 228 3.97 -46.62 1.15
CA VAL A 228 4.74 -47.75 0.65
C VAL A 228 4.38 -48.08 -0.80
N GLY A 229 5.40 -48.33 -1.62
CA GLY A 229 5.27 -48.81 -3.00
C GLY A 229 5.68 -50.27 -3.16
N GLN A 230 4.96 -50.99 -4.01
CA GLN A 230 5.31 -52.31 -4.49
C GLN A 230 5.16 -52.37 -6.00
N GLY A 231 6.16 -52.92 -6.68
CA GLY A 231 6.09 -53.12 -8.13
C GLY A 231 7.44 -53.37 -8.77
N TRP A 232 7.43 -53.61 -10.08
CA TRP A 232 8.63 -54.02 -10.83
C TRP A 232 9.67 -52.90 -10.96
N LEU A 233 9.27 -51.64 -10.76
CA LEU A 233 10.21 -50.52 -10.68
C LEU A 233 11.24 -50.77 -9.56
N PHE A 234 10.77 -51.29 -8.43
CA PHE A 234 11.59 -51.49 -7.24
C PHE A 234 12.19 -52.90 -7.15
N GLY A 235 11.43 -53.92 -7.57
CA GLY A 235 11.91 -55.29 -7.59
C GLY A 235 10.84 -56.29 -8.00
N ARG A 236 11.24 -57.29 -8.79
CA ARG A 236 10.38 -58.43 -9.15
C ARG A 236 10.38 -59.47 -8.03
N PRO A 237 9.32 -60.30 -7.91
CA PRO A 237 9.30 -61.41 -6.96
C PRO A 237 10.49 -62.35 -7.15
N MET A 238 11.27 -62.58 -6.09
CA MET A 238 12.53 -63.33 -6.16
C MET A 238 12.58 -64.49 -5.15
N PRO A 239 13.29 -65.60 -5.45
CA PRO A 239 13.46 -66.69 -4.49
C PRO A 239 14.23 -66.24 -3.22
N ALA A 240 14.04 -66.97 -2.11
CA ALA A 240 14.72 -66.70 -0.83
C ALA A 240 16.24 -66.51 -0.98
N ALA A 241 16.89 -67.34 -1.80
CA ALA A 241 18.34 -67.31 -2.03
C ALA A 241 18.88 -65.99 -2.60
N HIS A 242 18.02 -65.15 -3.18
CA HIS A 242 18.42 -63.86 -3.75
C HIS A 242 18.18 -62.67 -2.81
N LEU A 243 17.54 -62.89 -1.65
CA LEU A 243 17.19 -61.81 -0.72
C LEU A 243 18.42 -61.09 -0.15
N GLY A 244 19.43 -61.84 0.32
CA GLY A 244 20.65 -61.24 0.88
C GLY A 244 21.37 -60.35 -0.12
N VAL A 245 21.60 -60.85 -1.34
CA VAL A 245 22.25 -60.09 -2.42
C VAL A 245 21.42 -58.87 -2.83
N PHE A 246 20.10 -58.96 -2.80
CA PHE A 246 19.22 -57.83 -3.09
C PHE A 246 19.34 -56.74 -2.03
N LEU A 247 19.31 -57.09 -0.74
CA LEU A 247 19.45 -56.13 0.36
C LEU A 247 20.82 -55.43 0.35
N GLU A 248 21.90 -56.19 0.17
CA GLU A 248 23.26 -55.62 0.05
C GLU A 248 23.36 -54.58 -1.08
N ARG A 249 22.73 -54.86 -2.23
CA ARG A 249 22.71 -53.91 -3.37
C ARG A 249 21.93 -52.64 -3.06
N MET A 250 20.83 -52.75 -2.31
CA MET A 250 20.00 -51.60 -1.92
C MET A 250 20.67 -50.76 -0.82
N GLU A 251 21.52 -51.36 0.01
CA GLU A 251 22.34 -50.61 0.99
C GLU A 251 23.51 -49.87 0.34
N LEU A 252 24.15 -50.46 -0.68
CA LEU A 252 25.29 -49.88 -1.39
C LEU A 252 24.91 -48.80 -2.41
N THR A 253 23.66 -48.79 -2.86
CA THR A 253 23.14 -47.81 -3.82
C THR A 253 22.15 -46.92 -3.08
N PRO A 254 22.54 -45.75 -2.53
CA PRO A 254 21.55 -44.85 -1.98
C PRO A 254 20.54 -44.52 -3.09
N PRO A 255 19.23 -44.58 -2.81
CA PRO A 255 18.22 -44.35 -3.84
C PRO A 255 18.48 -43.00 -4.48
N VAL A 256 18.60 -43.00 -5.82
CA VAL A 256 18.84 -41.79 -6.61
C VAL A 256 17.62 -40.88 -6.44
N MET A 257 17.69 -40.00 -5.46
CA MET A 257 16.69 -38.96 -5.25
C MET A 257 16.69 -38.06 -6.47
N SER A 258 15.65 -38.18 -7.29
CA SER A 258 15.33 -37.17 -8.28
C SER A 258 14.73 -35.95 -7.56
N GLY A 259 15.59 -35.13 -6.97
CA GLY A 259 15.29 -33.76 -6.53
C GLY A 259 15.09 -33.55 -5.03
N SER A 260 15.80 -32.53 -4.53
CA SER A 260 15.70 -31.87 -3.21
C SER A 260 16.47 -32.47 -2.03
N GLY A 261 17.70 -31.96 -1.85
CA GLY A 261 18.17 -31.41 -0.57
C GLY A 261 18.52 -32.40 0.54
N ALA A 262 19.82 -32.70 0.67
CA ALA A 262 20.39 -33.36 1.84
C ALA A 262 20.14 -32.52 3.12
N LEU A 263 19.52 -33.13 4.13
CA LEU A 263 19.68 -32.77 5.53
C LEU A 263 19.88 -34.06 6.32
N SER A 264 21.10 -34.21 6.82
CA SER A 264 21.52 -35.27 7.72
C SER A 264 21.00 -35.00 9.13
N THR A 265 20.40 -36.05 9.72
CA THR A 265 20.44 -36.47 11.13
C THR A 265 20.30 -35.39 12.20
N ASP A 266 19.14 -35.35 12.88
CA ASP A 266 19.08 -35.85 14.26
C ASP A 266 17.62 -36.00 14.77
N GLU A 267 17.49 -37.03 15.60
CA GLU A 267 16.37 -37.77 16.21
C GLU A 267 15.16 -37.05 16.86
N GLU A 268 14.78 -35.82 16.49
CA GLU A 268 13.72 -35.08 17.22
C GLU A 268 12.33 -34.98 16.54
N PHE A 269 12.13 -35.51 15.32
CA PHE A 269 10.85 -35.38 14.60
C PHE A 269 9.94 -36.63 14.64
N ARG A 270 9.87 -37.32 15.78
CA ARG A 270 8.76 -38.25 16.09
C ARG A 270 7.54 -37.51 16.66
N LEU A 271 7.09 -36.47 15.97
CA LEU A 271 5.87 -35.73 16.33
C LEU A 271 4.80 -35.98 15.26
N ASP A 272 3.74 -36.69 15.70
CA ASP A 272 2.43 -36.85 15.07
C ASP A 272 2.19 -36.01 13.80
N ASN A 273 2.47 -36.64 12.67
CA ASN A 273 2.22 -36.12 11.32
C ASN A 273 0.76 -36.41 10.90
N SER A 274 -0.22 -36.22 11.79
CA SER A 274 -1.62 -36.40 11.41
C SER A 274 -1.99 -35.40 10.33
N ALA A 275 -2.65 -35.86 9.27
CA ALA A 275 -3.13 -35.00 8.17
C ALA A 275 -3.91 -33.79 8.70
N SER A 276 -4.62 -33.98 9.82
CA SER A 276 -5.32 -32.93 10.56
C SER A 276 -4.41 -31.79 11.06
N ARG A 277 -3.18 -32.09 11.53
CA ARG A 277 -2.26 -31.05 12.03
C ARG A 277 -1.61 -30.26 10.90
N ARG A 278 -1.33 -30.92 9.76
CA ARG A 278 -0.84 -30.26 8.53
C ARG A 278 -1.93 -29.37 7.93
N LEU A 279 -3.17 -29.87 7.87
CA LEU A 279 -4.34 -29.07 7.50
C LEU A 279 -4.54 -27.88 8.44
N ALA A 280 -4.45 -28.09 9.76
CA ALA A 280 -4.55 -27.01 10.73
C ALA A 280 -3.46 -25.94 10.55
N HIS A 281 -2.23 -26.34 10.23
CA HIS A 281 -1.14 -25.41 9.95
C HIS A 281 -1.40 -24.59 8.67
N LEU A 282 -1.79 -25.26 7.57
CA LEU A 282 -2.13 -24.57 6.31
C LEU A 282 -3.33 -23.62 6.48
N GLN A 283 -4.36 -24.06 7.23
CA GLN A 283 -5.51 -23.22 7.57
C GLN A 283 -5.08 -21.98 8.38
N ALA A 284 -4.17 -22.14 9.34
CA ALA A 284 -3.64 -21.05 10.15
C ALA A 284 -2.86 -20.04 9.30
N LEU A 285 -2.01 -20.50 8.37
CA LEU A 285 -1.28 -19.62 7.44
C LEU A 285 -2.24 -18.89 6.49
N TYR A 286 -3.23 -19.59 5.97
CA TYR A 286 -4.27 -19.02 5.11
C TYR A 286 -5.06 -17.91 5.82
N ASP A 287 -5.44 -18.14 7.08
CA ASP A 287 -6.18 -17.18 7.91
C ASP A 287 -5.31 -16.02 8.43
N ALA A 288 -4.04 -16.27 8.73
CA ALA A 288 -3.10 -15.27 9.25
C ALA A 288 -2.47 -14.41 8.15
N ALA A 289 -2.67 -14.75 6.88
CA ALA A 289 -2.15 -13.98 5.76
C ALA A 289 -2.62 -12.51 5.85
N PRO A 290 -1.70 -11.52 5.71
CA PRO A 290 -2.06 -10.10 5.77
C PRO A 290 -2.88 -9.63 4.56
N VAL A 291 -3.07 -10.51 3.56
CA VAL A 291 -3.80 -10.29 2.32
C VAL A 291 -5.13 -11.06 2.34
N GLY A 292 -6.15 -10.52 1.67
CA GLY A 292 -7.39 -11.24 1.47
C GLY A 292 -7.20 -12.36 0.45
N LEU A 293 -7.48 -13.61 0.80
CA LEU A 293 -7.33 -14.75 -0.09
C LEU A 293 -8.68 -15.41 -0.33
N CYS A 294 -8.93 -15.81 -1.58
CA CYS A 294 -10.03 -16.71 -1.90
C CYS A 294 -9.68 -17.66 -3.03
N PHE A 295 -10.46 -18.75 -3.11
CA PHE A 295 -10.39 -19.72 -4.19
C PHE A 295 -11.75 -19.80 -4.89
N LEU A 296 -11.74 -19.76 -6.22
CA LEU A 296 -12.90 -19.93 -7.08
C LEU A 296 -12.77 -21.24 -7.87
N ASP A 297 -13.84 -22.00 -8.02
CA ASP A 297 -13.89 -23.14 -8.95
C ASP A 297 -14.01 -22.67 -10.42
N ARG A 298 -14.11 -23.63 -11.35
CA ARG A 298 -14.26 -23.36 -12.79
C ARG A 298 -15.58 -22.65 -13.14
N GLU A 299 -16.61 -22.83 -12.32
CA GLU A 299 -17.90 -22.16 -12.43
C GLU A 299 -17.92 -20.80 -11.70
N MET A 300 -16.76 -20.29 -11.28
CA MET A 300 -16.57 -19.02 -10.57
C MET A 300 -17.34 -18.93 -9.25
N ARG A 301 -17.50 -20.06 -8.54
CA ARG A 301 -18.05 -20.11 -7.19
C ARG A 301 -16.95 -20.13 -6.14
N PHE A 302 -17.16 -19.43 -5.05
CA PHE A 302 -16.20 -19.44 -3.94
C PHE A 302 -16.17 -20.80 -3.26
N THR A 303 -15.01 -21.43 -3.25
CA THR A 303 -14.76 -22.68 -2.53
C THR A 303 -14.07 -22.42 -1.20
N SER A 304 -13.28 -21.35 -1.11
CA SER A 304 -12.63 -20.91 0.13
C SER A 304 -12.45 -19.40 0.17
N VAL A 305 -12.55 -18.81 1.37
CA VAL A 305 -12.28 -17.41 1.66
C VAL A 305 -11.61 -17.31 3.02
N ASN A 306 -10.48 -16.59 3.13
CA ASN A 306 -9.81 -16.39 4.40
C ASN A 306 -10.47 -15.29 5.26
N LYS A 307 -10.15 -15.27 6.56
CA LYS A 307 -10.64 -14.25 7.49
C LYS A 307 -10.33 -12.82 7.04
N ARG A 308 -9.17 -12.58 6.45
CA ARG A 308 -8.75 -11.24 6.03
C ARG A 308 -9.64 -10.68 4.91
N LEU A 309 -9.98 -11.49 3.89
CA LEU A 309 -10.88 -11.05 2.82
C LEU A 309 -12.30 -10.83 3.35
N ALA A 310 -12.78 -11.70 4.24
CA ALA A 310 -14.08 -11.54 4.88
C ALA A 310 -14.17 -10.19 5.63
N GLN A 311 -13.14 -9.84 6.41
CA GLN A 311 -13.02 -8.54 7.08
C GLN A 311 -12.97 -7.36 6.10
N MET A 312 -12.16 -7.45 5.04
CA MET A 312 -12.09 -6.41 3.99
C MET A 312 -13.46 -6.15 3.35
N MET A 313 -14.24 -7.22 3.16
CA MET A 313 -15.58 -7.15 2.59
C MET A 313 -16.66 -6.80 3.63
N GLY A 314 -16.32 -6.74 4.92
CA GLY A 314 -17.24 -6.42 6.02
C GLY A 314 -18.29 -7.50 6.28
N THR A 315 -18.03 -8.76 5.92
CA THR A 315 -18.98 -9.88 6.09
C THR A 315 -18.27 -11.15 6.58
N SER A 316 -19.00 -12.24 6.77
CA SER A 316 -18.44 -13.54 7.17
C SER A 316 -17.94 -14.34 5.96
N ALA A 317 -16.87 -15.12 6.14
CA ALA A 317 -16.36 -16.03 5.11
C ALA A 317 -17.43 -17.02 4.61
N ILE A 318 -18.31 -17.47 5.52
CA ILE A 318 -19.41 -18.41 5.21
C ILE A 318 -20.40 -17.79 4.20
N SER A 319 -20.54 -16.47 4.18
CA SER A 319 -21.45 -15.77 3.26
C SER A 319 -20.99 -15.78 1.80
N PHE A 320 -19.76 -16.22 1.54
CA PHE A 320 -19.19 -16.37 0.19
C PHE A 320 -19.22 -17.82 -0.29
N VAL A 321 -18.82 -18.78 0.55
CA VAL A 321 -18.60 -20.18 0.14
C VAL A 321 -19.86 -20.78 -0.52
N GLY A 322 -19.71 -21.39 -1.70
CA GLY A 322 -20.74 -21.99 -2.53
C GLY A 322 -21.45 -21.01 -3.50
N ARG A 323 -21.33 -19.70 -3.28
CA ARG A 323 -21.99 -18.68 -4.10
C ARG A 323 -21.13 -18.28 -5.29
N ASN A 324 -21.78 -17.89 -6.37
CA ASN A 324 -21.09 -17.38 -7.55
C ASN A 324 -20.59 -15.93 -7.30
N ILE A 325 -19.49 -15.55 -7.96
CA ILE A 325 -18.92 -14.20 -7.88
C ILE A 325 -19.93 -13.09 -8.19
N ASP A 326 -20.87 -13.32 -9.11
CA ASP A 326 -21.93 -12.35 -9.44
C ASP A 326 -22.86 -12.05 -8.26
N GLU A 327 -23.16 -13.05 -7.44
CA GLU A 327 -24.09 -12.92 -6.33
C GLU A 327 -23.40 -12.39 -5.07
N ALA A 328 -22.14 -12.77 -4.88
CA ALA A 328 -21.39 -12.44 -3.67
C ALA A 328 -20.63 -11.11 -3.80
N MET A 329 -20.23 -10.72 -5.02
CA MET A 329 -19.48 -9.50 -5.31
C MET A 329 -19.99 -8.77 -6.57
N PRO A 330 -21.29 -8.40 -6.66
CA PRO A 330 -21.93 -7.92 -7.89
C PRO A 330 -21.30 -6.66 -8.51
N ARG A 331 -20.72 -5.77 -7.70
CA ARG A 331 -20.13 -4.52 -8.18
C ARG A 331 -18.81 -4.73 -8.93
N ILE A 332 -18.00 -5.69 -8.48
CA ILE A 332 -16.65 -5.95 -9.03
C ILE A 332 -16.59 -7.20 -9.90
N ALA A 333 -17.62 -8.06 -9.86
CA ALA A 333 -17.69 -9.27 -10.66
C ALA A 333 -17.51 -8.98 -12.17
N ALA A 334 -18.12 -7.90 -12.68
CA ALA A 334 -18.03 -7.53 -14.09
C ALA A 334 -16.59 -7.16 -14.51
N GLU A 335 -15.84 -6.45 -13.67
CA GLU A 335 -14.44 -6.10 -13.93
C GLU A 335 -13.49 -7.30 -13.77
N MET A 336 -13.76 -8.18 -12.81
CA MET A 336 -12.88 -9.31 -12.50
C MET A 336 -13.07 -10.51 -13.43
N LYS A 337 -14.28 -10.74 -13.95
CA LYS A 337 -14.62 -11.90 -14.80
C LYS A 337 -13.67 -12.14 -15.98
N PRO A 338 -13.29 -11.13 -16.79
CA PRO A 338 -12.33 -11.34 -17.88
C PRO A 338 -10.97 -11.84 -17.38
N SER A 339 -10.50 -11.31 -16.25
CA SER A 339 -9.23 -11.71 -15.63
C SER A 339 -9.31 -13.10 -15.01
N ILE A 340 -10.44 -13.45 -14.40
CA ILE A 340 -10.69 -14.82 -13.89
C ILE A 340 -10.70 -15.81 -15.04
N GLN A 341 -11.34 -15.49 -16.17
CA GLN A 341 -11.39 -16.38 -17.33
C GLN A 341 -9.99 -16.63 -17.91
N ARG A 342 -9.19 -15.58 -18.08
CA ARG A 342 -7.78 -15.70 -18.51
C ARG A 342 -6.95 -16.54 -17.55
N ALA A 343 -7.19 -16.41 -16.23
CA ALA A 343 -6.53 -17.24 -15.25
C ALA A 343 -7.00 -18.71 -15.30
N LEU A 344 -8.27 -18.98 -15.59
CA LEU A 344 -8.77 -20.34 -15.86
C LEU A 344 -8.11 -20.95 -17.11
N ASP A 345 -7.79 -20.13 -18.11
CA ASP A 345 -7.05 -20.53 -19.31
C ASP A 345 -5.54 -20.74 -19.03
N GLY A 346 -5.08 -20.47 -17.80
CA GLY A 346 -3.73 -20.75 -17.31
C GLY A 346 -2.80 -19.55 -17.21
N GLU A 347 -3.28 -18.33 -17.44
CA GLU A 347 -2.49 -17.10 -17.38
C GLU A 347 -2.39 -16.54 -15.95
N CYS A 348 -1.19 -16.10 -15.53
CA CYS A 348 -1.03 -15.38 -14.27
C CYS A 348 -1.23 -13.88 -14.50
N ILE A 349 -2.17 -13.27 -13.78
CA ILE A 349 -2.43 -11.83 -13.86
C ILE A 349 -2.13 -11.23 -12.50
N SER A 350 -1.27 -10.22 -12.47
CA SER A 350 -0.93 -9.49 -11.24
C SER A 350 -1.31 -8.02 -11.39
N ASP A 351 -1.41 -7.35 -10.25
CA ASP A 351 -1.50 -5.89 -10.16
C ASP A 351 -2.74 -5.24 -10.81
N LEU A 352 -3.88 -5.95 -10.85
CA LEU A 352 -5.14 -5.33 -11.29
C LEU A 352 -5.75 -4.51 -10.16
N GLU A 353 -5.86 -3.20 -10.34
CA GLU A 353 -6.54 -2.34 -9.39
C GLU A 353 -8.06 -2.40 -9.58
N VAL A 354 -8.79 -2.69 -8.50
CA VAL A 354 -10.26 -2.71 -8.50
C VAL A 354 -10.79 -1.92 -7.29
N PRO A 355 -12.01 -1.33 -7.38
CA PRO A 355 -12.65 -0.69 -6.24
C PRO A 355 -12.95 -1.71 -5.13
N LEU A 356 -12.46 -1.46 -3.92
CA LEU A 356 -12.81 -2.26 -2.75
C LEU A 356 -14.11 -1.71 -2.15
N SER A 357 -15.24 -2.38 -2.42
CA SER A 357 -16.53 -2.03 -1.85
C SER A 357 -16.91 -3.05 -0.77
N ARG A 358 -17.08 -2.60 0.48
CA ARG A 358 -17.64 -3.45 1.53
C ARG A 358 -19.07 -3.87 1.15
N VAL A 359 -19.42 -5.12 1.46
CA VAL A 359 -20.74 -5.69 1.19
C VAL A 359 -21.81 -5.03 2.07
N CYS A 360 -21.46 -4.64 3.29
CA CYS A 360 -22.41 -4.07 4.27
C CYS A 360 -22.42 -2.53 4.33
N THR A 361 -21.36 -1.84 3.90
CA THR A 361 -21.25 -0.37 3.92
C THR A 361 -20.76 0.14 2.56
N PRO A 362 -21.68 0.40 1.60
CA PRO A 362 -21.32 0.66 0.20
C PRO A 362 -20.73 2.04 -0.10
N GLU A 363 -20.59 2.92 0.90
CA GLU A 363 -20.19 4.34 0.74
C GLU A 363 -18.69 4.58 0.95
N GLU A 364 -17.96 3.67 1.62
CA GLU A 364 -16.51 3.75 1.77
C GLU A 364 -15.82 2.95 0.66
N ALA A 365 -15.62 3.58 -0.51
CA ALA A 365 -14.90 2.96 -1.62
C ALA A 365 -13.38 3.03 -1.37
N GLY A 366 -12.79 1.90 -0.95
CA GLY A 366 -11.35 1.70 -0.94
C GLY A 366 -10.82 1.30 -2.33
N THR A 367 -9.52 1.07 -2.46
CA THR A 367 -8.92 0.48 -3.66
C THR A 367 -8.13 -0.76 -3.27
N ALA A 368 -8.35 -1.86 -3.97
CA ALA A 368 -7.61 -3.10 -3.78
C ALA A 368 -6.82 -3.45 -5.04
N LEU A 369 -5.61 -3.95 -4.83
CA LEU A 369 -4.79 -4.59 -5.83
C LEU A 369 -5.10 -6.09 -5.81
N VAL A 370 -5.49 -6.64 -6.97
CA VAL A 370 -5.93 -8.03 -7.10
C VAL A 370 -5.01 -8.77 -8.05
N SER A 371 -4.55 -9.94 -7.61
CA SER A 371 -3.81 -10.89 -8.44
C SER A 371 -4.59 -12.19 -8.59
N PHE A 372 -4.47 -12.82 -9.75
CA PHE A 372 -5.20 -14.00 -10.19
C PHE A 372 -4.17 -15.06 -10.59
N GLN A 373 -4.21 -16.21 -9.92
CA GLN A 373 -3.33 -17.34 -10.21
C GLN A 373 -4.15 -18.59 -10.52
N PRO A 374 -3.86 -19.33 -11.60
CA PRO A 374 -4.47 -20.64 -11.84
C PRO A 374 -4.10 -21.58 -10.71
N ALA A 375 -5.10 -22.09 -9.98
CA ALA A 375 -4.85 -23.21 -9.09
C ALA A 375 -4.92 -24.50 -9.90
N ARG A 376 -3.86 -25.29 -9.79
CA ARG A 376 -3.71 -26.53 -10.52
C ARG A 376 -3.83 -27.70 -9.56
N ASP A 377 -4.45 -28.77 -10.03
CA ASP A 377 -4.42 -30.04 -9.30
C ASP A 377 -3.09 -30.77 -9.55
N GLU A 378 -3.02 -31.97 -8.99
CA GLU A 378 -1.93 -32.95 -9.10
C GLU A 378 -1.59 -33.30 -10.55
N ALA A 379 -2.52 -33.12 -11.49
CA ALA A 379 -2.35 -33.34 -12.92
C ALA A 379 -1.74 -32.15 -13.67
N ASN A 380 -1.50 -31.04 -12.97
CA ASN A 380 -1.24 -29.73 -13.55
C ASN A 380 -2.45 -29.16 -14.33
N GLU A 381 -3.66 -29.70 -14.14
CA GLU A 381 -4.90 -29.18 -14.71
C GLU A 381 -5.43 -28.03 -13.88
N VAL A 382 -5.86 -26.95 -14.52
CA VAL A 382 -6.44 -25.80 -13.80
C VAL A 382 -7.80 -26.20 -13.25
N VAL A 383 -7.93 -26.30 -11.93
CA VAL A 383 -9.18 -26.64 -11.23
C VAL A 383 -9.96 -25.40 -10.79
N GLY A 384 -9.33 -24.22 -10.84
CA GLY A 384 -9.94 -22.96 -10.47
C GLY A 384 -8.94 -21.81 -10.44
N VAL A 385 -9.30 -20.72 -9.78
CA VAL A 385 -8.47 -19.51 -9.66
C VAL A 385 -8.30 -19.12 -8.20
N SER A 386 -7.05 -18.95 -7.76
CA SER A 386 -6.70 -18.33 -6.49
C SER A 386 -6.57 -16.82 -6.68
N LEU A 387 -7.26 -16.05 -5.85
CA LEU A 387 -7.21 -14.59 -5.88
C LEU A 387 -6.64 -14.05 -4.58
N SER A 388 -5.78 -13.04 -4.71
CA SER A 388 -5.24 -12.29 -3.58
C SER A 388 -5.59 -10.82 -3.69
N PHE A 389 -6.13 -10.26 -2.61
CA PHE A 389 -6.55 -8.86 -2.47
C PHE A 389 -5.62 -8.15 -1.49
N ILE A 390 -4.99 -7.07 -1.94
CA ILE A 390 -4.17 -6.18 -1.11
C ILE A 390 -4.86 -4.83 -1.06
N ASP A 391 -5.26 -4.39 0.12
CA ASP A 391 -5.82 -3.05 0.30
C ASP A 391 -4.70 -2.00 0.14
N ILE A 392 -4.83 -1.13 -0.87
CA ILE A 392 -3.88 -0.06 -1.17
C ILE A 392 -4.48 1.33 -0.91
N THR A 393 -5.60 1.41 -0.20
CA THR A 393 -6.33 2.66 0.03
C THR A 393 -5.47 3.69 0.76
N GLU A 394 -4.84 3.33 1.88
CA GLU A 394 -3.95 4.25 2.61
C GLU A 394 -2.76 4.73 1.78
N ARG A 395 -2.18 3.84 0.98
CA ARG A 395 -1.07 4.17 0.08
C ARG A 395 -1.51 5.18 -0.98
N ARG A 396 -2.68 4.98 -1.59
CA ARG A 396 -3.29 5.91 -2.55
C ARG A 396 -3.60 7.27 -1.91
N LEU A 397 -4.18 7.27 -0.72
CA LEU A 397 -4.48 8.51 0.02
C LEU A 397 -3.20 9.29 0.34
N ALA A 398 -2.13 8.63 0.79
CA ALA A 398 -0.86 9.27 1.06
C ALA A 398 -0.20 9.85 -0.20
N GLN A 399 -0.23 9.11 -1.32
CA GLN A 399 0.30 9.59 -2.60
C GLN A 399 -0.51 10.79 -3.15
N ASN A 400 -1.83 10.72 -3.06
CA ASN A 400 -2.70 11.81 -3.49
C ASN A 400 -2.52 13.05 -2.60
N ALA A 401 -2.43 12.88 -1.28
CA ALA A 401 -2.18 13.98 -0.35
C ALA A 401 -0.81 14.63 -0.59
N LEU A 402 0.22 13.83 -0.89
CA LEU A 402 1.54 14.35 -1.25
C LEU A 402 1.46 15.17 -2.54
N ARG A 403 0.79 14.65 -3.57
CA ARG A 403 0.62 15.35 -4.85
C ARG A 403 -0.21 16.63 -4.71
N GLU A 404 -1.30 16.60 -3.95
CA GLU A 404 -2.13 17.77 -3.66
C GLU A 404 -1.34 18.82 -2.88
N SER A 405 -0.51 18.39 -1.93
CA SER A 405 0.42 19.26 -1.22
C SER A 405 1.45 19.89 -2.18
N GLU A 406 2.09 19.10 -3.05
CA GLU A 406 3.03 19.60 -4.07
C GLU A 406 2.38 20.59 -5.03
N ASP A 407 1.18 20.29 -5.52
CA ASP A 407 0.44 21.16 -6.44
C ASP A 407 -0.04 22.44 -5.74
N HIS A 408 -0.49 22.36 -4.49
CA HIS A 408 -0.81 23.52 -3.68
C HIS A 408 0.42 24.42 -3.47
N TYR A 409 1.56 23.85 -3.05
CA TYR A 409 2.81 24.61 -2.89
C TYR A 409 3.24 25.28 -4.20
N ARG A 410 3.14 24.57 -5.32
CA ARG A 410 3.46 25.12 -6.66
C ARG A 410 2.58 26.33 -6.98
N HIS A 411 1.26 26.22 -6.81
CA HIS A 411 0.33 27.31 -7.08
C HIS A 411 0.57 28.52 -6.15
N THR A 412 0.85 28.30 -4.86
CA THR A 412 1.15 29.39 -3.93
C THR A 412 2.45 30.13 -4.31
N VAL A 413 3.47 29.41 -4.77
CA VAL A 413 4.74 30.00 -5.21
C VAL A 413 4.59 30.76 -6.53
N GLU A 414 3.76 30.27 -7.45
CA GLU A 414 3.51 30.92 -8.75
C GLU A 414 2.68 32.20 -8.65
N LEU A 415 1.76 32.27 -7.67
CA LEU A 415 0.91 33.45 -7.45
C LEU A 415 1.62 34.61 -6.75
N ASN A 416 2.84 34.41 -6.21
CA ASN A 416 3.59 35.49 -5.57
C ASN A 416 4.02 36.54 -6.64
N PRO A 417 3.72 37.84 -6.45
CA PRO A 417 4.10 38.89 -7.40
C PRO A 417 5.61 39.09 -7.56
N GLN A 418 6.42 38.55 -6.64
CA GLN A 418 7.87 38.71 -6.61
C GLN A 418 8.60 37.71 -7.53
N VAL A 419 9.80 38.08 -7.94
CA VAL A 419 10.69 37.19 -8.69
C VAL A 419 11.38 36.24 -7.71
N ASN A 420 11.03 34.97 -7.73
CA ASN A 420 11.68 33.96 -6.90
C ASN A 420 12.90 33.40 -7.62
N TRP A 421 14.02 33.31 -6.91
CA TRP A 421 15.28 32.78 -7.43
C TRP A 421 15.94 31.80 -6.47
N THR A 422 16.73 30.88 -7.03
CA THR A 422 17.53 29.92 -6.28
C THR A 422 18.97 29.90 -6.79
N CYS A 423 19.92 29.79 -5.86
CA CYS A 423 21.33 29.60 -6.17
C CYS A 423 21.87 28.33 -5.53
N ASP A 424 22.94 27.79 -6.10
CA ASP A 424 23.71 26.71 -5.49
C ASP A 424 24.46 27.19 -4.22
N ALA A 425 25.14 26.28 -3.54
CA ALA A 425 25.91 26.61 -2.34
C ALA A 425 27.04 27.63 -2.58
N ALA A 426 27.54 27.75 -3.82
CA ALA A 426 28.58 28.70 -4.23
C ALA A 426 28.00 30.07 -4.66
N GLY A 427 26.68 30.25 -4.62
CA GLY A 427 26.02 31.50 -4.97
C GLY A 427 25.77 31.69 -6.47
N ASN A 428 25.90 30.64 -7.29
CA ASN A 428 25.57 30.67 -8.71
C ASN A 428 24.07 30.52 -8.91
N LEU A 429 23.44 31.41 -9.69
CA LEU A 429 22.02 31.31 -10.01
C LEU A 429 21.71 30.01 -10.75
N MET A 430 20.79 29.21 -10.21
CA MET A 430 20.31 27.96 -10.78
C MET A 430 18.97 28.13 -11.49
N THR A 431 18.03 28.81 -10.85
CA THR A 431 16.70 29.04 -11.43
C THR A 431 16.16 30.38 -10.95
N ALA A 432 15.39 31.03 -11.82
CA ALA A 432 14.50 32.12 -11.48
C ALA A 432 13.14 31.86 -12.15
N ASN A 433 12.05 32.30 -11.53
CA ASN A 433 10.72 32.16 -12.14
C ASN A 433 10.59 33.03 -13.41
N HIS A 434 9.54 32.78 -14.21
CA HIS A 434 9.30 33.47 -15.49
C HIS A 434 9.26 35.01 -15.36
N ARG A 435 8.87 35.52 -14.20
CA ARG A 435 8.83 36.96 -13.90
C ARG A 435 10.20 37.64 -14.00
N TRP A 436 11.31 36.91 -13.77
CA TRP A 436 12.65 37.48 -13.97
C TRP A 436 12.88 37.88 -15.42
N GLN A 437 12.44 37.04 -16.35
CA GLN A 437 12.53 37.30 -17.78
C GLN A 437 11.59 38.43 -18.20
N GLU A 438 10.39 38.51 -17.64
CA GLU A 438 9.48 39.64 -17.87
C GLU A 438 10.06 40.97 -17.38
N LEU A 439 10.72 40.93 -16.22
CA LEU A 439 11.27 42.12 -15.55
C LEU A 439 12.56 42.63 -16.21
N THR A 440 13.45 41.72 -16.64
CA THR A 440 14.78 42.08 -17.17
C THR A 440 14.94 41.90 -18.67
N GLY A 441 14.13 41.03 -19.28
CA GLY A 441 14.26 40.61 -20.68
C GLY A 441 15.34 39.55 -20.92
N LEU A 442 16.07 39.14 -19.87
CA LEU A 442 17.10 38.11 -19.98
C LEU A 442 16.45 36.73 -20.01
N THR A 443 16.92 35.86 -20.90
CA THR A 443 16.48 34.46 -20.88
C THR A 443 17.03 33.75 -19.63
N PRO A 444 16.43 32.63 -19.22
CA PRO A 444 16.95 31.82 -18.12
C PRO A 444 18.43 31.49 -18.32
N GLU A 445 18.83 31.09 -19.53
CA GLU A 445 20.20 30.71 -19.88
C GLU A 445 21.18 31.86 -19.74
N GLN A 446 20.78 33.08 -20.12
CA GLN A 446 21.61 34.29 -19.98
C GLN A 446 21.77 34.72 -18.52
N SER A 447 20.82 34.34 -17.67
CA SER A 447 20.80 34.73 -16.25
C SER A 447 21.58 33.77 -15.35
N MET A 448 21.83 32.53 -15.80
CA MET A 448 22.51 31.47 -15.05
C MET A 448 23.87 31.90 -14.49
N GLY A 449 24.25 31.32 -13.35
CA GLY A 449 25.52 31.62 -12.69
C GLY A 449 25.59 33.06 -12.21
N HIS A 450 26.51 33.83 -12.79
CA HIS A 450 26.68 35.26 -12.53
C HIS A 450 26.00 36.15 -13.59
N GLY A 451 25.31 35.56 -14.57
CA GLY A 451 24.71 36.28 -15.70
C GLY A 451 23.66 37.32 -15.31
N TRP A 452 22.96 37.11 -14.20
CA TRP A 452 22.01 38.07 -13.61
C TRP A 452 22.65 39.43 -13.25
N LEU A 453 23.97 39.48 -13.00
CA LEU A 453 24.68 40.74 -12.72
C LEU A 453 24.63 41.70 -13.92
N THR A 454 24.43 41.19 -15.15
CA THR A 454 24.31 42.03 -16.36
C THR A 454 23.05 42.88 -16.39
N ALA A 455 22.02 42.52 -15.61
CA ALA A 455 20.82 43.34 -15.43
C ALA A 455 21.03 44.47 -14.42
N VAL A 456 22.04 44.39 -13.55
CA VAL A 456 22.31 45.39 -12.49
C VAL A 456 22.84 46.68 -13.11
N HIS A 457 22.40 47.83 -12.61
CA HIS A 457 22.93 49.13 -13.04
C HIS A 457 24.45 49.23 -12.80
N PRO A 458 25.24 49.76 -13.76
CA PRO A 458 26.70 49.80 -13.65
C PRO A 458 27.24 50.49 -12.40
N GLU A 459 26.58 51.54 -11.92
CA GLU A 459 26.95 52.23 -10.66
C GLU A 459 26.66 51.41 -9.40
N ASP A 460 25.70 50.48 -9.47
CA ASP A 460 25.28 49.68 -8.32
C ASP A 460 26.09 48.37 -8.22
N LEU A 461 26.64 47.90 -9.34
CA LEU A 461 27.36 46.63 -9.45
C LEU A 461 28.59 46.51 -8.52
N PRO A 462 29.48 47.53 -8.39
CA PRO A 462 30.61 47.49 -7.45
C PRO A 462 30.22 47.36 -5.99
N ARG A 463 28.99 47.70 -5.62
CA ARG A 463 28.46 47.55 -4.25
C ARG A 463 27.73 46.22 -4.07
N ILE A 464 26.94 45.81 -5.05
CA ILE A 464 26.09 44.61 -4.96
C ILE A 464 26.91 43.32 -5.01
N GLN A 465 27.88 43.23 -5.91
CA GLN A 465 28.63 42.00 -6.10
C GLN A 465 29.43 41.59 -4.84
N PRO A 466 30.17 42.49 -4.15
CA PRO A 466 30.86 42.12 -2.91
C PRO A 466 29.90 41.76 -1.77
N LEU A 467 28.74 42.44 -1.68
CA LEU A 467 27.73 42.16 -0.66
C LEU A 467 27.16 40.74 -0.82
N TRP A 468 26.90 40.33 -2.06
CA TRP A 468 26.47 38.97 -2.37
C TRP A 468 27.55 37.95 -2.02
N LEU A 469 28.78 38.17 -2.46
CA LEU A 469 29.91 37.27 -2.18
C LEU A 469 30.17 37.13 -0.66
N HIS A 470 30.05 38.22 0.10
CA HIS A 470 30.14 38.18 1.56
C HIS A 470 29.04 37.32 2.19
N SER A 471 27.81 37.43 1.69
CA SER A 471 26.67 36.62 2.17
C SER A 471 26.89 35.14 1.85
N VAL A 472 27.36 34.82 0.63
CA VAL A 472 27.72 33.45 0.23
C VAL A 472 28.82 32.87 1.13
N ALA A 473 29.85 33.65 1.46
CA ALA A 473 30.97 33.20 2.28
C ALA A 473 30.61 33.02 3.77
N THR A 474 29.77 33.89 4.32
CA THR A 474 29.38 33.86 5.75
C THR A 474 28.13 33.04 6.03
N GLY A 475 27.31 32.82 5.01
CA GLY A 475 25.96 32.27 5.16
C GLY A 475 25.00 33.20 5.92
N ALA A 476 25.30 34.50 6.00
CA ALA A 476 24.38 35.50 6.51
C ALA A 476 23.28 35.80 5.47
N PRO A 477 22.01 36.03 5.88
CA PRO A 477 20.97 36.48 4.95
C PRO A 477 21.37 37.78 4.26
N VAL A 478 21.07 37.88 2.97
CA VAL A 478 21.26 39.10 2.19
C VAL A 478 19.95 39.88 2.12
N ASP A 479 19.99 41.17 2.43
CA ASP A 479 18.90 42.11 2.19
C ASP A 479 19.49 43.37 1.56
N ILE A 480 19.36 43.48 0.24
CA ILE A 480 19.85 44.62 -0.53
C ILE A 480 18.72 45.66 -0.53
N GLN A 481 18.85 46.63 0.36
CA GLN A 481 17.81 47.62 0.65
C GLN A 481 17.75 48.79 -0.34
N TYR A 482 16.69 49.57 -0.18
CA TYR A 482 16.30 50.75 -0.97
C TYR A 482 17.45 51.71 -1.30
N ARG A 483 17.39 52.28 -2.52
CA ARG A 483 18.37 53.19 -3.16
C ARG A 483 19.69 52.55 -3.58
N GLN A 484 19.78 51.22 -3.53
CA GLN A 484 21.03 50.54 -3.83
C GLN A 484 21.01 49.54 -4.98
N TYR A 485 19.82 49.21 -5.49
CA TYR A 485 19.66 48.13 -6.44
C TYR A 485 18.67 48.50 -7.55
N ARG A 486 19.23 48.87 -8.70
CA ARG A 486 18.48 49.07 -9.94
C ARG A 486 18.75 47.94 -10.91
N ILE A 487 17.69 47.49 -11.58
CA ILE A 487 17.80 46.52 -12.67
C ILE A 487 17.26 47.09 -13.98
N ARG A 488 17.91 46.69 -15.07
CA ARG A 488 17.56 47.08 -16.43
C ARG A 488 16.36 46.25 -16.91
N THR A 489 15.37 46.96 -17.44
CA THR A 489 14.18 46.40 -18.10
C THR A 489 14.47 46.05 -19.56
N PRO A 490 13.62 45.25 -20.23
CA PRO A 490 13.78 44.95 -21.67
C PRO A 490 13.87 46.20 -22.57
N HIS A 491 13.26 47.31 -22.14
CA HIS A 491 13.24 48.59 -22.85
C HIS A 491 14.41 49.52 -22.50
N GLY A 492 15.42 49.02 -21.78
CA GLY A 492 16.63 49.77 -21.43
C GLY A 492 16.48 50.77 -20.29
N LYS A 493 15.27 50.94 -19.72
CA LYS A 493 15.06 51.75 -18.52
C LYS A 493 15.46 50.97 -17.27
N PHE A 494 15.85 51.67 -16.22
CA PHE A 494 16.14 51.07 -14.92
C PHE A 494 14.97 51.22 -13.95
N LYS A 495 14.65 50.15 -13.22
CA LYS A 495 13.66 50.11 -12.15
C LYS A 495 14.34 49.84 -10.81
N TRP A 496 13.78 50.41 -9.75
CA TRP A 496 14.19 50.10 -8.39
C TRP A 496 13.67 48.74 -7.96
N VAL A 497 14.55 47.90 -7.42
CA VAL A 497 14.19 46.60 -6.85
C VAL A 497 14.79 46.40 -5.46
N ARG A 498 14.18 45.49 -4.68
CA ARG A 498 14.73 44.99 -3.43
C ARG A 498 15.03 43.50 -3.56
N GLY A 499 16.26 43.10 -3.27
CA GLY A 499 16.67 41.69 -3.29
C GLY A 499 16.83 41.15 -1.88
N ARG A 500 16.16 40.04 -1.56
CA ARG A 500 16.29 39.34 -0.27
C ARG A 500 16.63 37.88 -0.51
N GLY A 501 17.54 37.31 0.27
CA GLY A 501 17.90 35.90 0.15
C GLY A 501 18.46 35.31 1.44
N ALA A 502 18.22 34.02 1.66
CA ALA A 502 18.71 33.29 2.82
C ALA A 502 19.18 31.88 2.42
N PRO A 503 20.20 31.33 3.11
CA PRO A 503 20.68 29.99 2.84
C PRO A 503 19.81 28.94 3.56
N ARG A 504 19.49 27.87 2.84
CA ARG A 504 19.00 26.61 3.42
C ARG A 504 20.20 25.75 3.78
N ARG A 505 20.21 25.28 5.03
CA ARG A 505 21.31 24.48 5.60
C ARG A 505 20.89 23.02 5.80
N ASP A 506 21.86 22.11 5.78
CA ASP A 506 21.69 20.71 6.21
C ASP A 506 21.78 20.59 7.74
N GLU A 507 21.60 19.37 8.26
CA GLU A 507 21.72 19.05 9.69
C GLU A 507 23.14 19.31 10.24
N GLN A 508 24.16 19.37 9.38
CA GLN A 508 25.54 19.69 9.75
C GLN A 508 25.87 21.19 9.62
N GLY A 509 24.87 22.04 9.32
CA GLY A 509 25.02 23.48 9.20
C GLY A 509 25.65 23.96 7.88
N ARG A 510 25.93 23.06 6.94
CA ARG A 510 26.46 23.39 5.60
C ARG A 510 25.36 23.95 4.73
N ILE A 511 25.69 24.91 3.88
CA ILE A 511 24.74 25.52 2.97
C ILE A 511 24.46 24.53 1.83
N ILE A 512 23.19 24.13 1.68
CA ILE A 512 22.74 23.28 0.58
C ILE A 512 22.43 24.16 -0.64
N ARG A 513 21.64 25.23 -0.43
CA ARG A 513 21.12 26.14 -1.46
C ARG A 513 20.79 27.50 -0.88
N TRP A 514 20.73 28.51 -1.75
CA TRP A 514 20.19 29.82 -1.42
C TRP A 514 18.81 29.99 -2.05
N TYR A 515 17.90 30.60 -1.30
CA TYR A 515 16.56 30.96 -1.77
C TYR A 515 16.37 32.46 -1.57
N GLY A 516 15.76 33.11 -2.55
CA GLY A 516 15.47 34.53 -2.41
C GLY A 516 14.39 35.04 -3.35
N VAL A 517 14.07 36.31 -3.14
CA VAL A 517 13.07 37.06 -3.88
C VAL A 517 13.64 38.40 -4.35
N VAL A 518 13.19 38.86 -5.51
CA VAL A 518 13.37 40.24 -5.98
C VAL A 518 12.00 40.88 -6.12
N GLU A 519 11.82 42.03 -5.48
CA GLU A 519 10.58 42.79 -5.43
C GLU A 519 10.75 44.10 -6.21
N ASP A 520 9.82 44.38 -7.15
CA ASP A 520 9.74 45.68 -7.83
C ASP A 520 9.16 46.72 -6.86
N ILE A 521 9.92 47.80 -6.63
CA ILE A 521 9.58 48.87 -5.69
C ILE A 521 9.52 50.23 -6.40
N ASP A 522 9.45 50.24 -7.73
CA ASP A 522 9.50 51.46 -8.54
C ASP A 522 8.27 52.36 -8.30
N ASP A 523 7.08 51.78 -8.15
CA ASP A 523 5.85 52.54 -7.87
C ASP A 523 5.89 53.17 -6.46
N LEU A 524 6.45 52.46 -5.47
CA LEU A 524 6.67 53.00 -4.14
C LEU A 524 7.65 54.19 -4.19
N LYS A 525 8.68 54.12 -5.04
CA LYS A 525 9.64 55.21 -5.24
C LYS A 525 9.02 56.41 -5.91
N ARG A 526 8.26 56.21 -6.99
CA ARG A 526 7.55 57.31 -7.67
C ARG A 526 6.55 57.99 -6.74
N ALA A 527 5.84 57.24 -5.89
CA ALA A 527 4.93 57.82 -4.91
C ALA A 527 5.66 58.67 -3.85
N GLU A 528 6.80 58.19 -3.35
CA GLU A 528 7.64 58.94 -2.39
C GLU A 528 8.20 60.23 -3.01
N GLU A 529 8.70 60.17 -4.24
CA GLU A 529 9.22 61.33 -4.98
C GLU A 529 8.11 62.34 -5.30
N LEU A 530 6.94 61.88 -5.76
CA LEU A 530 5.78 62.74 -6.01
C LEU A 530 5.29 63.42 -4.73
N LEU A 531 5.29 62.69 -3.60
CA LEU A 531 4.92 63.27 -2.31
C LEU A 531 5.91 64.35 -1.89
N GLN A 532 7.22 64.08 -2.00
CA GLN A 532 8.27 65.07 -1.71
C GLN A 532 8.17 66.29 -2.62
N GLN A 533 7.93 66.09 -3.91
CA GLN A 533 7.77 67.17 -4.87
C GLN A 533 6.50 67.98 -4.59
N SER A 534 5.39 67.34 -4.24
CA SER A 534 4.15 68.00 -3.85
C SER A 534 4.33 68.82 -2.57
N GLN A 535 5.00 68.26 -1.55
CA GLN A 535 5.33 68.96 -0.31
C GLN A 535 6.22 70.19 -0.56
N ALA A 536 7.29 70.03 -1.33
CA ALA A 536 8.17 71.13 -1.71
C ALA A 536 7.41 72.24 -2.48
N SER A 537 6.51 71.84 -3.38
CA SER A 537 5.69 72.79 -4.14
C SER A 537 4.70 73.57 -3.25
N LEU A 538 4.04 72.88 -2.32
CA LEU A 538 3.10 73.52 -1.38
C LEU A 538 3.82 74.49 -0.45
N LEU A 539 5.00 74.13 0.07
CA LEU A 539 5.81 75.03 0.89
C LEU A 539 6.26 76.26 0.10
N ALA A 540 6.70 76.08 -1.16
CA ALA A 540 7.08 77.21 -2.02
C ALA A 540 5.91 78.19 -2.25
N VAL A 541 4.71 77.68 -2.53
CA VAL A 541 3.49 78.52 -2.65
C VAL A 541 3.18 79.22 -1.33
N PHE A 542 3.20 78.48 -0.22
CA PHE A 542 2.91 79.01 1.11
C PHE A 542 3.80 80.20 1.49
N HIS A 543 5.10 80.14 1.14
CA HIS A 543 6.04 81.23 1.39
C HIS A 543 5.95 82.39 0.37
N ALA A 544 5.50 82.17 -0.86
CA ALA A 544 5.48 83.18 -1.91
C ALA A 544 4.20 84.06 -1.96
N VAL A 545 3.10 83.65 -1.32
CA VAL A 545 1.83 84.39 -1.34
C VAL A 545 1.94 85.73 -0.56
N PRO A 546 1.46 86.87 -1.11
CA PRO A 546 1.57 88.19 -0.47
C PRO A 546 0.58 88.43 0.69
N VAL A 547 0.05 87.35 1.27
CA VAL A 547 -0.88 87.33 2.40
C VAL A 547 -0.20 86.57 3.53
N GLY A 548 -0.28 87.08 4.76
CA GLY A 548 0.19 86.35 5.93
C GLY A 548 -0.71 85.14 6.18
N ILE A 549 -0.15 83.94 6.35
CA ILE A 549 -0.91 82.73 6.65
C ILE A 549 -0.37 82.14 7.94
N VAL A 550 -1.26 81.85 8.89
CA VAL A 550 -0.96 81.19 10.17
C VAL A 550 -1.93 80.02 10.34
N THR A 551 -1.43 78.82 10.61
CA THR A 551 -2.24 77.65 10.97
C THR A 551 -2.01 77.31 12.43
N ALA A 552 -3.03 76.77 13.11
CA ALA A 552 -2.92 76.36 14.50
C ALA A 552 -3.77 75.12 14.81
N THR A 553 -3.37 74.31 15.80
CA THR A 553 -4.08 73.10 16.24
C THR A 553 -5.21 73.41 17.22
N ALA A 554 -6.28 72.63 17.17
CA ALA A 554 -7.30 72.60 18.22
C ALA A 554 -6.86 71.70 19.41
N PRO A 555 -7.41 71.92 20.62
CA PRO A 555 -8.25 73.05 21.03
C PRO A 555 -7.45 74.27 21.55
N GLU A 556 -6.16 74.14 21.85
CA GLU A 556 -5.39 75.20 22.53
C GLU A 556 -4.90 76.32 21.59
N GLY A 557 -5.01 76.15 20.28
CA GLY A 557 -4.57 77.15 19.31
C GLY A 557 -3.06 77.20 19.10
N ARG A 558 -2.33 76.10 19.29
CA ARG A 558 -0.88 76.08 19.10
C ARG A 558 -0.54 76.32 17.64
N VAL A 559 0.29 77.33 17.35
CA VAL A 559 0.67 77.66 15.98
C VAL A 559 1.48 76.51 15.37
N LEU A 560 0.97 75.98 14.27
CA LEU A 560 1.48 74.84 13.53
C LEU A 560 2.36 75.24 12.38
N LEU A 561 2.13 76.41 11.78
CA LEU A 561 2.90 76.91 10.64
C LEU A 561 2.56 78.38 10.40
N ALA A 562 3.56 79.21 10.11
CA ALA A 562 3.37 80.59 9.67
C ALA A 562 4.25 80.90 8.47
N ASN A 563 3.75 81.63 7.48
CA ASN A 563 4.57 82.04 6.33
C ASN A 563 5.35 83.32 6.64
N ALA A 564 6.40 83.56 5.85
CA ALA A 564 7.26 84.73 6.00
C ALA A 564 6.47 86.06 5.96
N ARG A 565 5.37 86.12 5.21
CA ARG A 565 4.51 87.31 5.16
C ARG A 565 3.77 87.57 6.48
N ALA A 566 3.32 86.52 7.18
CA ALA A 566 2.70 86.66 8.50
C ALA A 566 3.70 87.19 9.53
N GLU A 567 4.92 86.65 9.53
CA GLU A 567 5.99 87.11 10.42
C GLU A 567 6.34 88.59 10.18
N LEU A 568 6.38 89.02 8.92
CA LEU A 568 6.59 90.43 8.55
C LEU A 568 5.44 91.34 9.01
N LEU A 569 4.18 90.92 8.83
CA LEU A 569 3.01 91.72 9.24
C LEU A 569 2.85 91.80 10.77
N LEU A 570 3.24 90.74 11.48
CA LEU A 570 3.18 90.68 12.94
C LEU A 570 4.47 91.22 13.60
N GLY A 571 5.54 91.45 12.84
CA GLY A 571 6.76 92.09 13.31
C GLY A 571 7.65 91.22 14.22
N HIS A 572 7.43 89.90 14.24
CA HIS A 572 8.25 88.94 14.99
C HIS A 572 8.24 87.56 14.30
N PRO A 573 9.36 86.81 14.28
CA PRO A 573 9.40 85.44 13.78
C PRO A 573 8.49 84.53 14.62
N ILE A 574 7.58 83.79 14.00
CA ILE A 574 6.69 82.91 14.75
C ILE A 574 7.41 81.57 14.91
N LEU A 575 8.15 81.43 16.02
CA LEU A 575 8.89 80.22 16.33
C LEU A 575 7.92 79.06 16.66
N HIS A 576 8.00 77.99 15.85
CA HIS A 576 7.41 76.66 16.03
C HIS A 576 7.86 75.97 17.35
N PRO A 577 7.27 74.84 17.81
CA PRO A 577 5.88 74.46 18.10
C PRO A 577 5.61 74.16 19.60
N ASP A 578 6.56 74.42 20.50
CA ASP A 578 6.51 73.93 21.89
C ASP A 578 6.23 75.00 22.97
N GLU A 579 6.18 76.28 22.59
CA GLU A 579 5.65 77.31 23.47
C GLU A 579 4.17 77.56 23.15
N PRO A 580 3.27 77.47 24.14
CA PRO A 580 1.92 77.91 23.94
C PRO A 580 2.00 79.40 23.58
N ALA A 581 1.48 79.79 22.41
CA ALA A 581 1.17 81.18 22.09
C ALA A 581 0.03 81.71 23.00
N ALA A 582 0.04 81.35 24.28
CA ALA A 582 -0.88 81.79 25.30
C ALA A 582 -0.59 83.26 25.59
N GLY A 583 -1.30 84.13 24.88
CA GLY A 583 -1.59 85.51 25.28
C GLY A 583 -0.44 86.52 25.30
N ALA A 584 0.84 86.11 25.34
CA ALA A 584 1.95 87.05 25.56
C ALA A 584 2.48 87.75 24.29
N CYS A 585 2.26 87.17 23.10
CA CYS A 585 2.86 87.65 21.84
C CYS A 585 1.85 88.26 20.85
N TRP A 586 0.57 88.34 21.21
CA TRP A 586 -0.48 88.87 20.33
C TRP A 586 -1.06 90.15 20.91
N HIS A 587 -0.49 91.29 20.51
CA HIS A 587 -0.98 92.61 20.90
C HIS A 587 -2.08 93.09 19.94
N ALA A 588 -3.13 92.29 19.81
CA ALA A 588 -4.31 92.66 19.03
C ALA A 588 -5.18 93.63 19.85
N LEU A 589 -5.66 94.66 19.18
CA LEU A 589 -6.55 95.69 19.70
C LEU A 589 -7.84 95.65 18.85
N SER A 590 -9.00 95.80 19.48
CA SER A 590 -10.25 96.05 18.77
C SER A 590 -10.19 97.35 17.96
N GLU A 591 -11.13 97.57 17.03
CA GLU A 591 -11.24 98.87 16.33
C GLU A 591 -11.41 100.06 17.30
N GLU A 592 -11.91 99.82 18.50
CA GLU A 592 -12.09 100.81 19.57
C GLU A 592 -10.82 100.98 20.45
N GLY A 593 -9.74 100.27 20.12
CA GLY A 593 -8.44 100.37 20.78
C GLY A 593 -8.29 99.56 22.07
N GLN A 594 -9.20 98.63 22.38
CA GLN A 594 -9.13 97.77 23.56
C GLN A 594 -8.34 96.49 23.28
N PRO A 595 -7.48 96.00 24.20
CA PRO A 595 -6.75 94.74 24.02
C PRO A 595 -7.70 93.54 23.92
N LEU A 596 -7.52 92.73 22.88
CA LEU A 596 -8.26 91.49 22.65
C LEU A 596 -7.57 90.32 23.35
N ASP A 597 -8.35 89.51 24.07
CA ASP A 597 -7.86 88.27 24.68
C ASP A 597 -7.63 87.19 23.61
N TRP A 598 -6.70 86.28 23.86
CA TRP A 598 -6.35 85.17 22.97
C TRP A 598 -7.57 84.36 22.53
N GLY A 599 -8.49 84.07 23.46
CA GLY A 599 -9.72 83.32 23.17
C GLY A 599 -10.73 84.06 22.28
N THR A 600 -10.56 85.37 22.08
CA THR A 600 -11.43 86.22 21.26
C THR A 600 -10.91 86.48 19.86
N LEU A 601 -9.67 86.07 19.56
CA LEU A 601 -9.10 86.22 18.22
C LEU A 601 -9.89 85.42 17.17
N PRO A 602 -9.98 85.93 15.92
CA PRO A 602 -10.66 85.23 14.82
C PRO A 602 -10.20 83.77 14.65
N LEU A 603 -8.91 83.49 14.83
CA LEU A 603 -8.32 82.14 14.76
C LEU A 603 -8.95 81.18 15.79
N MET A 604 -9.06 81.60 17.06
CA MET A 604 -9.63 80.78 18.15
C MET A 604 -11.15 80.65 18.03
N ARG A 605 -11.83 81.73 17.63
CA ARG A 605 -13.28 81.72 17.39
C ARG A 605 -13.65 80.77 16.25
N ALA A 606 -12.90 80.78 15.15
CA ALA A 606 -13.15 79.89 14.03
C ALA A 606 -13.04 78.40 14.43
N MET A 607 -12.10 78.04 15.31
CA MET A 607 -11.99 76.68 15.86
C MET A 607 -13.17 76.33 16.79
N ARG A 608 -13.45 77.19 17.77
CA ARG A 608 -14.48 76.93 18.80
C ARG A 608 -15.88 76.88 18.22
N GLU A 609 -16.18 77.77 17.28
CA GLU A 609 -17.51 77.92 16.68
C GLU A 609 -17.67 77.03 15.43
N ALA A 610 -16.60 76.35 14.99
CA ALA A 610 -16.54 75.54 13.77
C ALA A 610 -17.09 76.29 12.54
N ARG A 611 -16.85 77.61 12.47
CA ARG A 611 -17.36 78.50 11.42
C ARG A 611 -16.28 79.45 10.95
N MET A 612 -16.37 79.87 9.69
CA MET A 612 -15.44 80.84 9.12
C MET A 612 -15.75 82.25 9.65
N VAL A 613 -14.73 82.92 10.18
CA VAL A 613 -14.74 84.35 10.54
C VAL A 613 -14.14 85.11 9.36
N ARG A 614 -14.88 86.07 8.80
CA ARG A 614 -14.49 86.79 7.57
C ARG A 614 -14.24 88.26 7.84
N PHE A 615 -13.17 88.77 7.25
CA PHE A 615 -12.88 90.20 7.11
C PHE A 615 -13.01 91.01 8.40
N GLU A 616 -12.53 90.46 9.52
CA GLU A 616 -12.52 91.16 10.79
C GLU A 616 -11.31 92.08 10.83
N LYS A 617 -11.55 93.38 11.00
CA LYS A 617 -10.49 94.36 11.15
C LYS A 617 -10.07 94.44 12.60
N LEU A 618 -8.76 94.42 12.83
CA LEU A 618 -8.19 94.71 14.13
C LEU A 618 -6.92 95.51 13.98
N ASP A 619 -6.59 96.28 15.01
CA ASP A 619 -5.31 96.96 15.08
C ASP A 619 -4.31 96.05 15.77
N TYR A 620 -3.14 95.85 15.17
CA TYR A 620 -2.07 95.05 15.77
C TYR A 620 -0.90 95.95 16.13
N ARG A 621 -0.41 95.84 17.36
CA ARG A 621 0.78 96.56 17.82
C ARG A 621 2.01 95.67 17.71
N GLN A 622 2.90 96.02 16.80
CA GLN A 622 4.19 95.34 16.64
C GLN A 622 5.13 95.64 17.82
N ALA A 623 6.18 94.83 17.98
CA ALA A 623 7.12 94.92 19.11
C ALA A 623 7.90 96.25 19.16
N ASP A 624 8.05 96.92 18.00
CA ASP A 624 8.67 98.24 17.86
C ASP A 624 7.72 99.40 18.26
N GLY A 625 6.47 99.10 18.62
CA GLY A 625 5.44 100.06 18.99
C GLY A 625 4.57 100.55 17.82
N THR A 626 4.88 100.13 16.59
CA THR A 626 4.12 100.49 15.39
C THR A 626 2.73 99.85 15.42
N ARG A 627 1.70 100.62 15.06
CA ARG A 627 0.33 100.11 14.91
C ARG A 627 0.05 99.85 13.44
N VAL A 628 -0.35 98.62 13.12
CA VAL A 628 -0.75 98.20 11.78
C VAL A 628 -2.19 97.72 11.84
N SER A 629 -3.06 98.31 11.03
CA SER A 629 -4.43 97.80 10.89
C SER A 629 -4.43 96.58 10.00
N LEU A 630 -4.89 95.45 10.53
CA LEU A 630 -4.92 94.16 9.85
C LEU A 630 -6.36 93.75 9.54
N CYS A 631 -6.54 93.12 8.38
CA CYS A 631 -7.77 92.44 8.00
C CYS A 631 -7.54 90.93 8.09
N LEU A 632 -8.30 90.27 8.97
CA LEU A 632 -8.16 88.86 9.28
C LEU A 632 -9.33 88.05 8.74
N THR A 633 -9.04 86.88 8.19
CA THR A 633 -10.04 85.86 7.88
C THR A 633 -9.56 84.53 8.44
N ALA A 634 -10.38 83.87 9.26
CA ALA A 634 -10.04 82.60 9.87
C ALA A 634 -11.07 81.54 9.50
N ALA A 635 -10.61 80.33 9.19
CA ALA A 635 -11.44 79.19 8.83
C ALA A 635 -11.01 77.95 9.62
N PRO A 636 -11.94 77.12 10.12
CA PRO A 636 -11.61 75.84 10.75
C PRO A 636 -11.06 74.84 9.72
N ILE A 637 -10.11 74.01 10.16
CA ILE A 637 -9.58 72.86 9.43
C ILE A 637 -10.26 71.63 9.99
N PHE A 638 -10.94 70.87 9.14
CA PHE A 638 -11.68 69.66 9.55
C PHE A 638 -10.91 68.37 9.23
N SER A 639 -11.11 67.35 10.06
CA SER A 639 -10.72 65.97 9.80
C SER A 639 -11.64 65.37 8.71
N ARG A 640 -11.29 64.18 8.19
CA ARG A 640 -12.18 63.41 7.30
C ARG A 640 -13.51 63.01 7.98
N HIS A 641 -13.58 63.06 9.31
CA HIS A 641 -14.75 62.75 10.12
C HIS A 641 -15.48 64.00 10.64
N SER A 642 -15.18 65.18 10.07
CA SER A 642 -15.78 66.49 10.42
C SER A 642 -15.43 67.03 11.81
N ASP A 643 -14.42 66.47 12.48
CA ASP A 643 -13.88 67.05 13.73
C ASP A 643 -12.99 68.25 13.41
N VAL A 644 -13.02 69.30 14.24
CA VAL A 644 -12.12 70.45 14.09
C VAL A 644 -10.71 70.04 14.53
N LEU A 645 -9.78 69.93 13.57
CA LEU A 645 -8.36 69.66 13.81
C LEU A 645 -7.58 70.94 14.16
N GLY A 646 -8.09 72.10 13.76
CA GLY A 646 -7.41 73.38 13.90
C GLY A 646 -8.10 74.51 13.14
N SER A 647 -7.36 75.58 12.87
CA SER A 647 -7.82 76.70 12.03
C SER A 647 -6.64 77.29 11.25
N VAL A 648 -6.95 77.79 10.06
CA VAL A 648 -6.07 78.64 9.25
C VAL A 648 -6.59 80.07 9.30
N MET A 649 -5.70 81.02 9.57
CA MET A 649 -5.97 82.45 9.54
C MET A 649 -5.11 83.12 8.47
N THR A 650 -5.72 83.95 7.65
CA THR A 650 -5.06 84.83 6.70
C THR A 650 -5.03 86.26 7.24
N ILE A 651 -3.93 86.96 6.99
CA ILE A 651 -3.59 88.28 7.51
C ILE A 651 -3.20 89.18 6.34
N MET A 652 -3.88 90.30 6.19
CA MET A 652 -3.55 91.33 5.22
C MET A 652 -3.52 92.70 5.90
N GLU A 653 -2.81 93.66 5.34
CA GLU A 653 -2.89 95.05 5.77
C GLU A 653 -4.21 95.66 5.29
N ALA A 654 -4.89 96.41 6.17
CA ALA A 654 -6.20 96.97 5.88
C ALA A 654 -6.06 98.21 4.96
N GLY A 655 -6.44 98.06 3.68
CA GLY A 655 -6.53 99.17 2.73
C GLY A 655 -7.89 99.90 2.76
N PRO A 656 -8.01 101.07 2.11
CA PRO A 656 -9.24 101.89 2.12
C PRO A 656 -10.46 101.25 1.44
N ILE A 657 -10.30 100.12 0.73
CA ILE A 657 -11.37 99.44 -0.04
C ILE A 657 -11.70 98.03 0.53
N CYS A 658 -11.24 97.69 1.74
CA CYS A 658 -11.47 96.35 2.31
C CYS A 658 -12.94 96.02 2.70
N CYS A 659 -13.91 96.89 2.40
CA CYS A 659 -15.33 96.67 2.69
C CYS A 659 -16.17 96.78 1.42
N VAL A 660 -16.33 95.66 0.70
CA VAL A 660 -17.50 95.47 -0.15
C VAL A 660 -18.02 94.06 0.13
N ASP A 661 -19.16 93.99 0.82
CA ASP A 661 -20.03 92.82 0.84
C ASP A 661 -20.42 92.47 -0.60
N SER A 662 -19.60 91.67 -1.26
CA SER A 662 -20.00 90.98 -2.49
C SER A 662 -20.66 89.67 -2.07
N PRO A 663 -21.91 89.38 -2.49
CA PRO A 663 -22.50 88.07 -2.27
C PRO A 663 -21.60 87.00 -2.91
N PRO A 664 -21.62 85.76 -2.41
CA PRO A 664 -20.71 84.73 -2.89
C PRO A 664 -20.82 84.61 -4.42
N PRO A 665 -19.70 84.56 -5.18
CA PRO A 665 -19.79 84.10 -6.54
C PRO A 665 -20.42 82.71 -6.46
N ALA A 666 -21.51 82.51 -7.20
CA ALA A 666 -22.13 81.21 -7.38
C ALA A 666 -21.02 80.18 -7.62
N ALA A 667 -21.08 79.09 -6.86
CA ALA A 667 -20.10 78.01 -6.87
C ALA A 667 -19.52 77.81 -8.28
N PHE A 668 -18.19 77.84 -8.39
CA PHE A 668 -17.51 77.23 -9.53
C PHE A 668 -17.89 75.75 -9.55
N SER A 669 -19.03 75.43 -10.16
CA SER A 669 -19.34 74.12 -10.68
C SER A 669 -18.50 73.98 -11.94
N THR A 670 -17.34 73.33 -11.82
CA THR A 670 -16.73 72.71 -13.01
C THR A 670 -16.35 71.28 -12.67
N LEU A 671 -16.65 70.43 -13.65
CA LEU A 671 -16.29 69.01 -13.79
C LEU A 671 -17.24 68.00 -13.14
N LYS A 672 -18.47 67.95 -13.69
CA LYS A 672 -19.13 66.67 -13.96
C LYS A 672 -18.58 66.09 -15.27
N THR A 673 -17.96 64.93 -15.19
CA THR A 673 -17.86 63.88 -16.22
C THR A 673 -17.35 62.60 -15.53
N PRO A 674 -17.75 61.40 -15.97
CA PRO A 674 -19.06 60.82 -15.74
C PRO A 674 -18.98 59.57 -14.84
N ALA A 675 -19.93 59.41 -13.92
CA ALA A 675 -20.18 58.12 -13.27
C ALA A 675 -20.95 57.23 -14.27
N GLY A 676 -20.24 56.26 -14.86
CA GLY A 676 -20.82 55.16 -15.61
C GLY A 676 -21.68 54.28 -14.71
N GLY A 677 -22.76 53.77 -15.29
CA GLY A 677 -23.91 53.21 -14.60
C GLY A 677 -23.65 51.91 -13.84
N SER A 678 -24.30 51.80 -12.69
CA SER A 678 -24.71 50.50 -12.15
C SER A 678 -26.13 50.21 -12.66
N THR A 679 -26.23 49.49 -13.77
CA THR A 679 -27.49 48.86 -14.18
C THR A 679 -27.72 47.62 -13.32
N SER A 680 -28.83 47.63 -12.58
CA SER A 680 -29.39 46.45 -11.93
C SER A 680 -29.82 45.46 -13.01
N ALA A 681 -29.12 44.34 -13.14
CA ALA A 681 -29.53 43.24 -13.98
C ALA A 681 -30.49 42.32 -13.22
N ALA A 682 -31.68 42.18 -13.79
CA ALA A 682 -32.77 41.35 -13.31
C ALA A 682 -32.39 39.86 -13.27
N ARG A 683 -32.88 39.19 -12.22
CA ARG A 683 -33.04 37.74 -12.13
C ARG A 683 -33.79 37.22 -13.37
N ARG A 684 -33.16 36.33 -14.13
CA ARG A 684 -33.86 35.43 -15.05
C ARG A 684 -33.32 34.02 -14.87
N ALA A 685 -34.21 33.14 -14.43
CA ALA A 685 -33.99 31.71 -14.29
C ALA A 685 -33.71 31.07 -15.66
N MET A 686 -32.62 30.29 -15.75
CA MET A 686 -32.37 29.35 -16.85
C MET A 686 -32.66 27.94 -16.36
N ALA A 687 -33.66 27.32 -16.99
CA ALA A 687 -33.88 25.88 -16.96
C ALA A 687 -32.95 25.18 -17.98
N PRO A 688 -32.56 23.91 -17.75
CA PRO A 688 -31.59 23.21 -18.58
C PRO A 688 -32.23 22.66 -19.86
N ARG A 689 -31.56 22.90 -21.01
CA ARG A 689 -31.84 22.21 -22.28
C ARG A 689 -30.83 21.07 -22.47
N THR A 690 -31.38 19.86 -22.52
CA THR A 690 -30.78 18.65 -23.10
C THR A 690 -30.32 18.85 -24.55
N PRO A 691 -29.19 18.26 -24.98
CA PRO A 691 -28.90 18.06 -26.38
C PRO A 691 -29.30 16.64 -26.82
N ARG A 692 -30.21 16.55 -27.80
CA ARG A 692 -30.29 15.46 -28.77
C ARG A 692 -29.90 16.07 -30.11
N ILE A 693 -29.04 15.40 -30.86
CA ILE A 693 -29.32 14.83 -32.20
C ILE A 693 -27.99 14.33 -32.81
N SER A 694 -28.12 13.22 -33.53
CA SER A 694 -27.25 12.57 -34.53
C SER A 694 -25.94 11.98 -34.07
#